data_AF-F4I9V7-F1
#
_entry.id   AF-F4I9V7-F1
#
_cell.length_a   1.000
_cell.length_b   1.000
_cell.length_c   1.000
_cell.angle_alpha   90.00
_cell.angle_beta   90.00
_cell.angle_gamma   90.00
#
_symmetry.space_group_name_H-M   'P 1'
#
loop_
_entity.id
_entity.type
_entity.pdbx_description
1 polymer ?
#
loop_
_entity_poly.entity_id
_entity_poly.type
_entity_poly.pdbx_seq_one_letter_code
_entity_poly.pdbx_strand_id
1 'polypeptide(L)'
;MERPTLEDANSENLFKRAYDSYFAKDYIKALEIIEDLRFVQGNDRVCVNALQGQIFKELAKKTENTDVKVAYLLGSVQCVSIAPALSSMAAISLFTLAQQIQSVVYYKKSVRKAKETLYHLSVNVQDPEFTKKEQKAMVSVIKIAESRIAESKTRLVVKNCEQKEDVDTRKSEPDFIKGLMLYWAGLNVEIKRNFMKVSTAELTSYVEGLYGSEGRDALEQVLTFAREEGKWRFWMCRSCSNKFTSAEECKNHLDQEHCAKFIPNETKHMPQRISKVWSRKISIGGWEPVDAAAAIELIKNRLEDVKEFAYENGWSKDWPLAADEKRSKLLKEIQLLLVLFWDCKIFTCSIRDWVMGLTVKHFEKFEVSKHTLTDCHLVETPQIICFCECDELNQILEFLKKIKCERDDGTDLVCRVVESFYCATQVKEKLDFDPQFSVLLLDKRLLQCKISRFDDEGTISVFDPNVHYANAHAQGGYILSWLVDNSSEDKIFRFPTPIRMHNLDIWVAVLKAVWLTCMTLATKYAKKWKLLDYDAALTAAKNLCICEDVKRRNLQKDQWTSYASLLCDTCEEHLRRDAGKSLNAKLFLCVVQDVFKGASFPTFNFLNCINVIREHKDLSDDIVIKSIDLLKLVVTKKVVLIDSRFLLVERSRINLLNSLTRLSVFDYRSYILRPMKELILDGIVYMENKAKLAVVEADLISEEKQEEGMTLPSKKKKNKNNKKNSTSMSSHLDKTVQHEHSANLELDSTSPSLKPVEEDTLTSESGLLEMKSNINNQEETTKALHGEDSLSKHPVSAHEEATTRYNSILDMVLKALCNLKVLKEDLVHNRQPFSDNQVPCVLRDFFSAFVSEQIEDEGFYSNLLSGLLASLEEVHSMSNDAAEVVIAILEFWQCWKSPQRESLVTRLFTLEEYERMKCSKCRKMPNYPEQRSYGVVIAADSIRDLKCAFGNIKFGDIIKVIRMEDKMLCDIKTRGCGKANFVRHTISSCPPIFTIVLKWEKNETEKEISGTLKAMDWEIDISKLYEGLEPNTNYRLVSMIGCGEEGEYICMAYKKNRWISLRHEALIEEVVGIWKSVVRFCGERRVRPEILFYEAAGLDQ
;
A
#
# COMPACT_ATOMS: atom_id res chain seq x y z
N MET A 1 -21.54 5.09 -28.31
CA MET A 1 -22.44 6.13 -27.78
C MET A 1 -23.14 6.71 -28.97
N GLU A 2 -24.47 6.69 -28.97
CA GLU A 2 -25.25 7.58 -29.80
C GLU A 2 -25.12 9.02 -29.26
N ARG A 3 -25.55 10.03 -30.02
CA ARG A 3 -25.45 11.42 -29.57
C ARG A 3 -26.60 11.74 -28.61
N PRO A 4 -26.35 12.10 -27.34
CA PRO A 4 -27.38 12.62 -26.47
C PRO A 4 -27.77 14.03 -26.91
N THR A 5 -29.07 14.33 -26.88
CA THR A 5 -29.56 15.72 -26.85
C THR A 5 -29.36 16.26 -25.43
N LEU A 6 -28.64 17.36 -25.28
CA LEU A 6 -28.50 18.06 -23.98
C LEU A 6 -29.58 19.14 -23.84
N GLU A 7 -29.95 19.51 -22.61
CA GLU A 7 -31.03 20.47 -22.33
C GLU A 7 -30.70 21.92 -22.77
N ASP A 8 -29.42 22.27 -22.87
CA ASP A 8 -28.93 23.57 -23.34
C ASP A 8 -28.15 23.44 -24.66
N ALA A 9 -28.56 24.20 -25.67
CA ALA A 9 -27.93 24.22 -27.00
C ALA A 9 -26.47 24.71 -27.00
N ASN A 10 -26.07 25.57 -26.06
CA ASN A 10 -24.67 25.97 -25.91
C ASN A 10 -23.83 24.82 -25.35
N SER A 11 -24.33 24.14 -24.33
CA SER A 11 -23.75 22.90 -23.78
C SER A 11 -23.70 21.77 -24.82
N GLU A 12 -24.72 21.61 -25.67
CA GLU A 12 -24.70 20.62 -26.77
C GLU A 12 -23.59 20.94 -27.78
N ASN A 13 -23.44 22.20 -28.18
CA ASN A 13 -22.38 22.66 -29.08
C ASN A 13 -20.97 22.44 -28.47
N LEU A 14 -20.79 22.78 -27.19
CA LEU A 14 -19.55 22.52 -26.45
C LEU A 14 -19.27 21.00 -26.34
N PHE A 15 -20.26 20.17 -26.02
CA PHE A 15 -20.09 18.72 -25.96
C PHE A 15 -19.73 18.13 -27.32
N LYS A 16 -20.38 18.58 -28.39
CA LYS A 16 -20.03 18.22 -29.77
C LYS A 16 -18.58 18.58 -30.09
N ARG A 17 -18.12 19.79 -29.76
CA ARG A 17 -16.72 20.23 -29.98
C ARG A 17 -15.72 19.40 -29.17
N ALA A 18 -16.04 18.99 -27.94
CA ALA A 18 -15.21 18.08 -27.16
C ALA A 18 -15.16 16.68 -27.78
N TYR A 19 -16.28 16.18 -28.29
CA TYR A 19 -16.39 14.90 -28.99
C TYR A 19 -15.59 14.90 -30.31
N ASP A 20 -15.69 15.96 -31.10
CA ASP A 20 -14.93 16.12 -32.34
C ASP A 20 -13.41 16.20 -32.06
N SER A 21 -13.00 16.91 -30.99
CA SER A 21 -11.60 16.95 -30.51
C SER A 21 -11.09 15.56 -30.06
N TYR A 22 -11.93 14.78 -29.38
CA TYR A 22 -11.61 13.39 -29.01
C TYR A 22 -11.40 12.50 -30.24
N PHE A 23 -12.22 12.64 -31.29
CA PHE A 23 -12.04 11.91 -32.55
C PHE A 23 -10.79 12.36 -33.33
N ALA A 24 -10.42 13.65 -33.27
CA ALA A 24 -9.14 14.16 -33.75
C ALA A 24 -7.93 13.66 -32.92
N LYS A 25 -8.17 12.92 -31.82
CA LYS A 25 -7.19 12.43 -30.84
C LYS A 25 -6.47 13.51 -30.02
N ASP A 26 -6.98 14.75 -30.06
CA ASP A 26 -6.58 15.84 -29.18
C ASP A 26 -7.33 15.74 -27.84
N TYR A 27 -6.76 14.92 -26.97
CA TYR A 27 -7.31 14.61 -25.67
C TYR A 27 -7.20 15.78 -24.68
N ILE A 28 -6.24 16.69 -24.86
CA ILE A 28 -6.09 17.85 -23.97
C ILE A 28 -7.13 18.90 -24.32
N LYS A 29 -7.36 19.19 -25.61
CA LYS A 29 -8.42 20.10 -26.05
C LYS A 29 -9.82 19.56 -25.73
N ALA A 30 -10.03 18.25 -25.86
CA ALA A 30 -11.26 17.61 -25.41
C ALA A 30 -11.50 17.79 -23.90
N LEU A 31 -10.46 17.65 -23.07
CA LEU A 31 -10.56 17.87 -21.61
C LEU A 31 -10.81 19.33 -21.23
N GLU A 32 -10.20 20.29 -21.92
CA GLU A 32 -10.45 21.73 -21.70
C GLU A 32 -11.93 22.06 -21.89
N ILE A 33 -12.51 21.66 -23.02
CA ILE A 33 -13.92 21.92 -23.35
C ILE A 33 -14.86 21.18 -22.38
N ILE A 34 -14.50 19.98 -21.91
CA ILE A 34 -15.27 19.23 -20.91
C ILE A 34 -15.25 19.89 -19.53
N GLU A 35 -14.13 20.51 -19.12
CA GLU A 35 -14.08 21.23 -17.86
C GLU A 35 -14.86 22.54 -17.91
N ASP A 36 -15.14 23.11 -19.09
CA ASP A 36 -16.09 24.22 -19.25
C ASP A 36 -17.57 23.80 -19.21
N LEU A 37 -17.88 22.54 -19.55
CA LEU A 37 -19.20 21.91 -19.30
C LEU A 37 -19.49 21.62 -17.81
N ARG A 38 -18.73 22.19 -16.87
CA ARG A 38 -18.82 21.89 -15.41
C ARG A 38 -20.16 22.22 -14.74
N PHE A 39 -20.99 23.06 -15.35
CA PHE A 39 -22.32 23.40 -14.82
C PHE A 39 -23.44 22.46 -15.28
N VAL A 40 -23.20 21.56 -16.23
CA VAL A 40 -24.18 20.57 -16.72
C VAL A 40 -24.54 19.60 -15.59
N GLN A 41 -25.84 19.41 -15.34
CA GLN A 41 -26.38 18.52 -14.30
C GLN A 41 -27.13 17.32 -14.90
N GLY A 42 -27.90 16.59 -14.09
CA GLY A 42 -28.86 15.59 -14.56
C GLY A 42 -28.26 14.44 -15.39
N ASN A 43 -29.06 13.96 -16.35
CA ASN A 43 -28.68 12.87 -17.25
C ASN A 43 -27.57 13.28 -18.24
N ASP A 44 -27.59 14.53 -18.69
CA ASP A 44 -26.57 15.11 -19.58
C ASP A 44 -25.16 14.92 -19.04
N ARG A 45 -25.00 15.12 -17.73
CA ARG A 45 -23.70 14.95 -17.06
C ARG A 45 -23.17 13.51 -17.11
N VAL A 46 -24.04 12.51 -17.27
CA VAL A 46 -23.65 11.10 -17.46
C VAL A 46 -22.83 10.94 -18.75
N CYS A 47 -23.22 11.60 -19.84
CA CYS A 47 -22.53 11.52 -21.13
C CYS A 47 -21.20 12.30 -21.12
N VAL A 48 -21.17 13.48 -20.51
CA VAL A 48 -19.94 14.26 -20.30
C VAL A 48 -18.93 13.46 -19.46
N ASN A 49 -19.37 12.87 -18.34
CA ASN A 49 -18.54 12.02 -17.50
C ASN A 49 -18.03 10.78 -18.27
N ALA A 50 -18.87 10.14 -19.09
CA ALA A 50 -18.48 8.94 -19.84
C ALA A 50 -17.43 9.25 -20.93
N LEU A 51 -17.55 10.39 -21.62
CA LEU A 51 -16.51 10.88 -22.55
C LEU A 51 -15.20 11.20 -21.79
N GLN A 52 -15.27 11.90 -20.66
CA GLN A 52 -14.10 12.22 -19.83
C GLN A 52 -13.39 10.95 -19.34
N GLY A 53 -14.15 9.96 -18.88
CA GLY A 53 -13.62 8.68 -18.41
C GLY A 53 -12.98 7.84 -19.54
N GLN A 54 -13.48 7.96 -20.77
CA GLN A 54 -12.91 7.32 -21.96
C GLN A 54 -11.65 8.04 -22.47
N ILE A 55 -11.59 9.37 -22.41
CA ILE A 55 -10.36 10.13 -22.72
C ILE A 55 -9.21 9.68 -21.80
N PHE A 56 -9.45 9.59 -20.50
CA PHE A 56 -8.44 9.10 -19.55
C PHE A 56 -8.01 7.66 -19.84
N LYS A 57 -8.91 6.80 -20.33
CA LYS A 57 -8.58 5.43 -20.71
C LYS A 57 -7.68 5.37 -21.95
N GLU A 58 -7.83 6.28 -22.91
CA GLU A 58 -6.93 6.37 -24.06
C GLU A 58 -5.59 7.06 -23.73
N LEU A 59 -5.56 8.04 -22.82
CA LEU A 59 -4.32 8.58 -22.23
C LEU A 59 -3.53 7.49 -21.48
N ALA A 60 -4.21 6.68 -20.68
CA ALA A 60 -3.61 5.53 -19.97
C ALA A 60 -3.00 4.48 -20.92
N LYS A 61 -3.51 4.32 -22.15
CA LYS A 61 -2.88 3.47 -23.17
C LYS A 61 -1.68 4.13 -23.85
N LYS A 62 -1.74 5.44 -24.11
CA LYS A 62 -0.67 6.20 -24.79
C LYS A 62 0.60 6.34 -23.95
N THR A 63 0.49 6.37 -22.61
CA THR A 63 1.65 6.55 -21.73
C THR A 63 2.39 5.24 -21.42
N GLU A 64 3.71 5.24 -21.55
CA GLU A 64 4.56 4.13 -21.13
C GLU A 64 4.73 4.11 -19.61
N ASN A 65 4.87 5.29 -18.98
CA ASN A 65 5.07 5.46 -17.54
C ASN A 65 3.93 4.81 -16.73
N THR A 66 4.30 3.85 -15.86
CA THR A 66 3.38 3.03 -15.07
C THR A 66 2.60 3.79 -14.02
N ASP A 67 3.16 4.87 -13.48
CA ASP A 67 2.56 5.63 -12.39
C ASP A 67 1.63 6.71 -12.97
N VAL A 68 2.03 7.35 -14.08
CA VAL A 68 1.16 8.27 -14.84
C VAL A 68 -0.08 7.53 -15.34
N LYS A 69 0.08 6.28 -15.80
CA LYS A 69 -1.01 5.37 -16.15
C LYS A 69 -2.00 5.16 -15.00
N VAL A 70 -1.54 5.06 -13.76
CA VAL A 70 -2.41 4.94 -12.56
C VAL A 70 -3.21 6.22 -12.31
N ALA A 71 -2.59 7.40 -12.46
CA ALA A 71 -3.29 8.68 -12.30
C ALA A 71 -4.47 8.81 -13.29
N TYR A 72 -4.24 8.53 -14.58
CA TYR A 72 -5.31 8.52 -15.57
C TYR A 72 -6.37 7.44 -15.28
N LEU A 73 -5.97 6.22 -14.87
CA LEU A 73 -6.93 5.16 -14.54
C LEU A 73 -7.81 5.50 -13.32
N LEU A 74 -7.26 6.17 -12.30
CA LEU A 74 -8.04 6.72 -11.18
C LEU A 74 -9.04 7.78 -11.65
N GLY A 75 -8.63 8.67 -12.56
CA GLY A 75 -9.51 9.66 -13.17
C GLY A 75 -10.64 9.01 -13.98
N SER A 76 -10.31 8.02 -14.82
CA SER A 76 -11.29 7.21 -15.55
C SER A 76 -12.30 6.57 -14.60
N VAL A 77 -11.82 5.85 -13.58
CA VAL A 77 -12.64 5.16 -12.56
C VAL A 77 -13.62 6.11 -11.90
N GLN A 78 -13.20 7.33 -11.51
CA GLN A 78 -14.13 8.25 -10.86
C GLN A 78 -15.25 8.68 -11.81
N CYS A 79 -14.91 9.16 -13.01
CA CYS A 79 -15.89 9.64 -13.99
C CYS A 79 -16.99 8.61 -14.26
N VAL A 80 -16.63 7.34 -14.46
CA VAL A 80 -17.62 6.28 -14.75
C VAL A 80 -18.29 5.67 -13.50
N SER A 81 -17.78 5.92 -12.28
CA SER A 81 -18.37 5.36 -11.05
C SER A 81 -19.58 6.16 -10.51
N ILE A 82 -19.89 7.31 -11.10
CA ILE A 82 -20.92 8.24 -10.58
C ILE A 82 -22.35 7.72 -10.83
N ALA A 83 -22.61 7.12 -12.00
CA ALA A 83 -23.97 6.78 -12.45
C ALA A 83 -24.15 5.26 -12.68
N PRO A 84 -25.28 4.64 -12.28
CA PRO A 84 -25.55 3.22 -12.54
C PRO A 84 -25.49 2.83 -14.02
N ALA A 85 -25.93 3.73 -14.92
CA ALA A 85 -25.87 3.53 -16.37
C ALA A 85 -24.44 3.32 -16.93
N LEU A 86 -23.40 3.68 -16.16
CA LEU A 86 -22.00 3.49 -16.54
C LEU A 86 -21.34 2.29 -15.83
N SER A 87 -22.12 1.45 -15.14
CA SER A 87 -21.62 0.34 -14.32
C SER A 87 -20.69 -0.63 -15.06
N SER A 88 -20.96 -0.91 -16.34
CA SER A 88 -20.10 -1.71 -17.22
C SER A 88 -18.70 -1.10 -17.37
N MET A 89 -18.63 0.19 -17.73
CA MET A 89 -17.37 0.91 -17.85
C MET A 89 -16.68 1.07 -16.49
N ALA A 90 -17.43 1.24 -15.41
CA ALA A 90 -16.88 1.24 -14.05
C ALA A 90 -16.23 -0.11 -13.72
N ALA A 91 -16.88 -1.24 -14.01
CA ALA A 91 -16.30 -2.57 -13.81
C ALA A 91 -14.98 -2.72 -14.58
N ILE A 92 -14.92 -2.28 -15.83
CA ILE A 92 -13.73 -2.36 -16.69
C ILE A 92 -12.61 -1.42 -16.20
N SER A 93 -12.88 -0.14 -15.95
CA SER A 93 -11.83 0.78 -15.46
C SER A 93 -11.33 0.40 -14.07
N LEU A 94 -12.20 -0.13 -13.18
CA LEU A 94 -11.79 -0.69 -11.90
C LEU A 94 -10.94 -1.96 -12.07
N PHE A 95 -11.22 -2.79 -13.07
CA PHE A 95 -10.42 -3.97 -13.40
C PHE A 95 -9.04 -3.59 -13.94
N THR A 96 -8.96 -2.69 -14.92
CA THR A 96 -7.67 -2.21 -15.46
C THR A 96 -6.81 -1.55 -14.36
N LEU A 97 -7.42 -0.75 -13.47
CA LEU A 97 -6.71 -0.18 -12.31
C LEU A 97 -6.24 -1.28 -11.33
N ALA A 98 -7.09 -2.28 -11.05
CA ALA A 98 -6.73 -3.40 -10.18
C ALA A 98 -5.59 -4.26 -10.74
N GLN A 99 -5.51 -4.42 -12.07
CA GLN A 99 -4.38 -5.06 -12.74
C GLN A 99 -3.10 -4.21 -12.59
N GLN A 100 -3.18 -2.90 -12.89
CA GLN A 100 -2.03 -2.00 -12.91
C GLN A 100 -1.34 -1.87 -11.54
N ILE A 101 -2.09 -1.92 -10.42
CA ILE A 101 -1.51 -1.82 -9.05
C ILE A 101 -1.64 -3.11 -8.22
N GLN A 102 -2.13 -4.20 -8.80
CA GLN A 102 -2.42 -5.50 -8.14
C GLN A 102 -3.43 -5.43 -6.97
N SER A 103 -4.30 -4.41 -6.94
CA SER A 103 -5.17 -4.16 -5.78
C SER A 103 -6.40 -5.05 -5.69
N VAL A 104 -6.40 -5.93 -4.68
CA VAL A 104 -7.54 -6.73 -4.21
C VAL A 104 -8.78 -5.86 -3.91
N VAL A 105 -8.59 -4.60 -3.51
CA VAL A 105 -9.68 -3.68 -3.19
C VAL A 105 -10.39 -3.21 -4.47
N TYR A 106 -9.64 -2.93 -5.55
CA TYR A 106 -10.22 -2.56 -6.83
C TYR A 106 -10.82 -3.77 -7.57
N TYR A 107 -10.21 -4.96 -7.51
CA TYR A 107 -10.85 -6.19 -8.02
C TYR A 107 -12.21 -6.43 -7.33
N LYS A 108 -12.29 -6.35 -5.99
CA LYS A 108 -13.56 -6.51 -5.24
C LYS A 108 -14.60 -5.42 -5.53
N LYS A 109 -14.19 -4.23 -6.00
CA LYS A 109 -15.11 -3.21 -6.53
C LYS A 109 -15.56 -3.54 -7.96
N SER A 110 -14.64 -3.97 -8.83
CA SER A 110 -14.91 -4.36 -10.22
C SER A 110 -15.93 -5.50 -10.30
N VAL A 111 -15.70 -6.60 -9.55
CA VAL A 111 -16.64 -7.74 -9.46
C VAL A 111 -18.05 -7.30 -9.08
N ARG A 112 -18.19 -6.38 -8.12
CA ARG A 112 -19.51 -5.86 -7.74
C ARG A 112 -20.17 -5.09 -8.88
N LYS A 113 -19.44 -4.21 -9.57
CA LYS A 113 -19.97 -3.44 -10.71
C LYS A 113 -20.26 -4.32 -11.93
N ALA A 114 -19.51 -5.40 -12.14
CA ALA A 114 -19.83 -6.39 -13.17
C ALA A 114 -21.10 -7.18 -12.83
N LYS A 115 -21.28 -7.63 -11.59
CA LYS A 115 -22.50 -8.34 -11.13
C LYS A 115 -23.73 -7.41 -11.13
N GLU A 116 -23.56 -6.13 -10.78
CA GLU A 116 -24.58 -5.07 -10.92
C GLU A 116 -24.99 -4.88 -12.40
N THR A 117 -24.01 -4.85 -13.32
CA THR A 117 -24.26 -4.75 -14.77
C THR A 117 -25.01 -5.97 -15.32
N LEU A 118 -24.59 -7.18 -14.95
CA LEU A 118 -25.28 -8.42 -15.37
C LEU A 118 -26.74 -8.46 -14.91
N TYR A 119 -27.03 -8.00 -13.68
CA TYR A 119 -28.39 -7.88 -13.19
C TYR A 119 -29.23 -6.91 -14.04
N HIS A 120 -28.71 -5.71 -14.34
CA HIS A 120 -29.41 -4.76 -15.22
C HIS A 120 -29.63 -5.31 -16.65
N LEU A 121 -28.64 -6.01 -17.22
CA LEU A 121 -28.74 -6.66 -18.54
C LEU A 121 -29.68 -7.88 -18.56
N SER A 122 -30.05 -8.44 -17.41
CA SER A 122 -31.08 -9.50 -17.33
C SER A 122 -32.50 -8.96 -17.15
N VAL A 123 -32.65 -7.71 -16.70
CA VAL A 123 -33.95 -7.04 -16.49
C VAL A 123 -34.36 -6.19 -17.69
N ASN A 124 -33.41 -5.63 -18.45
CA ASN A 124 -33.69 -4.69 -19.54
C ASN A 124 -32.83 -4.99 -20.78
N VAL A 125 -33.39 -5.76 -21.72
CA VAL A 125 -32.74 -6.12 -23.00
C VAL A 125 -33.28 -5.22 -24.10
N GLN A 126 -32.40 -4.38 -24.68
CA GLN A 126 -32.76 -3.47 -25.78
C GLN A 126 -32.17 -3.93 -27.12
N ASP A 127 -30.86 -4.21 -27.16
CA ASP A 127 -30.17 -4.83 -28.29
C ASP A 127 -29.62 -6.21 -27.85
N PRO A 128 -30.19 -7.33 -28.34
CA PRO A 128 -29.74 -8.67 -27.97
C PRO A 128 -28.27 -8.97 -28.32
N GLU A 129 -27.70 -8.40 -29.38
CA GLU A 129 -26.30 -8.67 -29.76
C GLU A 129 -25.34 -7.88 -28.88
N PHE A 130 -25.60 -6.58 -28.66
CA PHE A 130 -24.84 -5.77 -27.71
C PHE A 130 -24.92 -6.34 -26.30
N THR A 131 -26.12 -6.67 -25.81
CA THR A 131 -26.33 -7.28 -24.48
C THR A 131 -25.55 -8.58 -24.35
N LYS A 132 -25.57 -9.49 -25.33
CA LYS A 132 -24.82 -10.76 -25.30
C LYS A 132 -23.30 -10.54 -25.28
N LYS A 133 -22.81 -9.55 -26.03
CA LYS A 133 -21.39 -9.15 -26.06
C LYS A 133 -20.93 -8.57 -24.73
N GLU A 134 -21.74 -7.71 -24.11
CA GLU A 134 -21.44 -7.09 -22.82
C GLU A 134 -21.55 -8.09 -21.66
N GLN A 135 -22.55 -8.98 -21.67
CA GLN A 135 -22.64 -10.10 -20.71
C GLN A 135 -21.37 -10.96 -20.74
N LYS A 136 -20.88 -11.35 -21.93
CA LYS A 136 -19.62 -12.12 -22.06
C LYS A 136 -18.42 -11.38 -21.48
N ALA A 137 -18.33 -10.06 -21.71
CA ALA A 137 -17.26 -9.23 -21.15
C ALA A 137 -17.34 -9.14 -19.61
N MET A 138 -18.53 -8.93 -19.04
CA MET A 138 -18.71 -8.87 -17.59
C MET A 138 -18.40 -10.21 -16.91
N VAL A 139 -18.81 -11.35 -17.50
CA VAL A 139 -18.48 -12.69 -16.96
C VAL A 139 -16.96 -12.94 -16.98
N SER A 140 -16.26 -12.56 -18.05
CA SER A 140 -14.79 -12.65 -18.11
C SER A 140 -14.11 -11.76 -17.05
N VAL A 141 -14.56 -10.50 -16.89
CA VAL A 141 -14.05 -9.59 -15.85
C VAL A 141 -14.27 -10.17 -14.45
N ILE A 142 -15.43 -10.77 -14.17
CA ILE A 142 -15.71 -11.44 -12.89
C ILE A 142 -14.75 -12.61 -12.69
N LYS A 143 -14.64 -13.52 -13.65
CA LYS A 143 -13.84 -14.75 -13.52
C LYS A 143 -12.37 -14.46 -13.24
N ILE A 144 -11.77 -13.55 -14.03
CA ILE A 144 -10.37 -13.14 -13.84
C ILE A 144 -10.21 -12.38 -12.52
N ALA A 145 -11.13 -11.49 -12.16
CA ALA A 145 -11.02 -10.74 -10.91
C ALA A 145 -11.19 -11.62 -9.66
N GLU A 146 -12.08 -12.61 -9.68
CA GLU A 146 -12.27 -13.56 -8.59
C GLU A 146 -11.08 -14.54 -8.48
N SER A 147 -10.47 -14.93 -9.61
CA SER A 147 -9.15 -15.59 -9.65
C SER A 147 -8.10 -14.75 -8.93
N ARG A 148 -7.88 -13.49 -9.37
CA ARG A 148 -6.87 -12.57 -8.79
C ARG A 148 -7.12 -12.27 -7.32
N ILE A 149 -8.38 -12.24 -6.88
CA ILE A 149 -8.73 -12.14 -5.45
C ILE A 149 -8.35 -13.41 -4.69
N ALA A 150 -8.60 -14.60 -5.24
CA ALA A 150 -8.27 -15.86 -4.59
C ALA A 150 -6.75 -16.14 -4.57
N GLU A 151 -6.02 -15.74 -5.61
CA GLU A 151 -4.54 -15.68 -5.64
C GLU A 151 -4.01 -14.79 -4.52
N SER A 152 -4.60 -13.60 -4.33
CA SER A 152 -4.16 -12.63 -3.32
C SER A 152 -4.34 -13.07 -1.86
N LYS A 153 -4.95 -14.24 -1.59
CA LYS A 153 -4.92 -14.88 -0.27
C LYS A 153 -3.62 -15.64 -0.05
N THR A 154 -3.21 -16.44 -1.04
CA THR A 154 -1.93 -17.17 -1.06
C THR A 154 -0.76 -16.19 -1.17
N ARG A 155 -0.97 -15.06 -1.86
CA ARG A 155 0.03 -14.00 -2.09
C ARG A 155 0.20 -13.08 -0.88
N LEU A 156 1.16 -13.40 -0.02
CA LEU A 156 1.89 -12.37 0.72
C LEU A 156 2.58 -11.47 -0.34
N VAL A 157 2.07 -10.27 -0.64
CA VAL A 157 2.46 -9.50 -1.85
C VAL A 157 3.82 -8.80 -1.72
N VAL A 158 4.87 -9.39 -2.32
CA VAL A 158 6.24 -8.81 -2.32
C VAL A 158 6.27 -7.48 -3.07
N LYS A 159 7.05 -6.51 -2.56
CA LYS A 159 7.40 -5.27 -3.28
C LYS A 159 8.91 -5.01 -3.25
N ASN A 160 9.66 -5.81 -4.01
CA ASN A 160 10.95 -5.35 -4.52
C ASN A 160 10.65 -4.25 -5.56
N CYS A 161 10.77 -3.00 -5.15
CA CYS A 161 10.75 -1.85 -6.07
C CYS A 161 12.20 -1.44 -6.31
N GLU A 162 12.84 -2.05 -7.32
CA GLU A 162 14.19 -1.67 -7.73
C GLU A 162 14.19 -0.20 -8.16
N GLN A 163 14.83 0.66 -7.36
CA GLN A 163 15.21 1.98 -7.83
C GLN A 163 16.34 1.80 -8.83
N LYS A 164 16.04 1.98 -10.12
CA LYS A 164 17.08 2.30 -11.09
C LYS A 164 17.57 3.71 -10.75
N GLU A 165 18.78 3.80 -10.20
CA GLU A 165 19.52 5.06 -10.19
C GLU A 165 19.63 5.54 -11.64
N ASP A 166 19.24 6.79 -11.89
CA ASP A 166 19.35 7.37 -13.23
C ASP A 166 20.84 7.66 -13.48
N VAL A 167 21.49 6.76 -14.21
CA VAL A 167 22.93 6.84 -14.48
C VAL A 167 23.17 8.07 -15.34
N ASP A 168 23.82 9.08 -14.76
CA ASP A 168 24.20 10.34 -15.42
C ASP A 168 25.13 10.06 -16.61
N THR A 169 24.52 9.74 -17.76
CA THR A 169 25.22 9.48 -19.00
C THR A 169 25.82 10.79 -19.50
N ARG A 170 27.08 11.00 -19.15
CA ARG A 170 27.95 12.05 -19.70
C ARG A 170 28.08 11.88 -21.22
N LYS A 171 27.08 12.37 -21.94
CA LYS A 171 27.15 12.59 -23.38
C LYS A 171 28.34 13.52 -23.61
N SER A 172 29.27 13.09 -24.46
CA SER A 172 30.34 13.95 -24.95
C SER A 172 29.72 15.23 -25.54
N GLU A 173 30.16 16.39 -25.10
CA GLU A 173 29.67 17.67 -25.62
C GLU A 173 29.78 17.68 -27.16
N PRO A 174 28.69 18.00 -27.90
CA PRO A 174 28.73 18.11 -29.35
C PRO A 174 29.81 19.08 -29.81
N ASP A 175 30.47 18.80 -30.93
CA ASP A 175 31.59 19.62 -31.42
C ASP A 175 31.21 21.09 -31.71
N PHE A 176 29.92 21.33 -31.98
CA PHE A 176 29.31 22.67 -32.01
C PHE A 176 29.53 23.47 -30.71
N ILE A 177 29.32 22.85 -29.54
CA ILE A 177 29.53 23.50 -28.24
C ILE A 177 31.02 23.82 -28.05
N LYS A 178 31.93 22.92 -28.46
CA LYS A 178 33.39 23.13 -28.34
C LYS A 178 33.85 24.36 -29.15
N GLY A 179 33.32 24.56 -30.35
CA GLY A 179 33.56 25.76 -31.15
C GLY A 179 33.09 27.03 -30.42
N LEU A 180 31.84 27.04 -29.97
CA LEU A 180 31.28 28.16 -29.20
C LEU A 180 32.05 28.43 -27.89
N MET A 181 32.55 27.41 -27.20
CA MET A 181 33.36 27.57 -25.98
C MET A 181 34.71 28.24 -26.25
N LEU A 182 35.36 27.93 -27.38
CA LEU A 182 36.60 28.62 -27.79
C LEU A 182 36.33 30.08 -28.15
N TYR A 183 35.25 30.35 -28.91
CA TYR A 183 34.84 31.71 -29.23
C TYR A 183 34.50 32.52 -27.97
N TRP A 184 33.67 31.96 -27.09
CA TRP A 184 33.29 32.57 -25.82
C TRP A 184 34.48 32.79 -24.90
N ALA A 185 35.46 31.88 -24.84
CA ALA A 185 36.70 32.11 -24.08
C ALA A 185 37.39 33.41 -24.52
N GLY A 186 37.51 33.65 -25.84
CA GLY A 186 38.11 34.84 -26.43
C GLY A 186 37.29 36.14 -26.32
N LEU A 187 35.97 36.07 -26.07
CA LEU A 187 35.14 37.28 -25.91
C LEU A 187 35.56 38.12 -24.69
N ASN A 188 35.58 39.44 -24.86
CA ASN A 188 35.88 40.37 -23.78
C ASN A 188 34.78 40.35 -22.68
N VAL A 189 35.15 40.80 -21.48
CA VAL A 189 34.27 40.74 -20.29
C VAL A 189 33.03 41.63 -20.43
N GLU A 190 33.10 42.71 -21.20
CA GLU A 190 31.97 43.64 -21.41
C GLU A 190 30.89 43.02 -22.31
N ILE A 191 31.29 42.39 -23.43
CA ILE A 191 30.40 41.63 -24.31
C ILE A 191 29.70 40.51 -23.52
N LYS A 192 30.45 39.75 -22.72
CA LYS A 192 29.90 38.68 -21.86
C LYS A 192 28.86 39.21 -20.87
N ARG A 193 29.06 40.41 -20.33
CA ARG A 193 28.11 41.08 -19.41
C ARG A 193 26.91 41.68 -20.12
N ASN A 194 27.05 42.07 -21.39
CA ASN A 194 25.93 42.56 -22.18
C ASN A 194 25.01 41.42 -22.67
N PHE A 195 25.53 40.21 -22.91
CA PHE A 195 24.69 39.01 -23.12
C PHE A 195 23.82 38.63 -21.91
N MET A 196 24.09 39.17 -20.72
CA MET A 196 23.22 39.01 -19.54
C MET A 196 22.04 40.00 -19.50
N LYS A 197 21.97 40.93 -20.46
CA LYS A 197 20.96 42.00 -20.56
C LYS A 197 20.13 41.78 -21.82
N VAL A 198 18.96 41.15 -21.70
CA VAL A 198 18.06 40.90 -22.85
C VAL A 198 17.03 42.03 -22.92
N SER A 199 16.95 42.76 -24.03
CA SER A 199 15.90 43.80 -24.15
C SER A 199 14.51 43.16 -24.27
N THR A 200 13.53 43.67 -23.54
CA THR A 200 12.15 43.17 -23.63
C THR A 200 11.53 43.44 -25.00
N ALA A 201 11.91 44.53 -25.67
CA ALA A 201 11.50 44.83 -27.04
C ALA A 201 12.13 43.88 -28.07
N GLU A 202 13.41 43.54 -27.91
CA GLU A 202 14.12 42.58 -28.76
C GLU A 202 13.53 41.16 -28.62
N LEU A 203 13.31 40.70 -27.38
CA LEU A 203 12.64 39.44 -27.10
C LEU A 203 11.22 39.39 -27.67
N THR A 204 10.48 40.50 -27.60
CA THR A 204 9.13 40.60 -28.19
C THR A 204 9.17 40.49 -29.71
N SER A 205 10.09 41.20 -30.37
CA SER A 205 10.27 41.13 -31.83
C SER A 205 10.71 39.74 -32.30
N TYR A 206 11.63 39.09 -31.57
CA TYR A 206 12.08 37.73 -31.87
C TYR A 206 10.95 36.70 -31.68
N VAL A 207 10.19 36.81 -30.59
CA VAL A 207 9.02 35.95 -30.32
C VAL A 207 7.91 36.16 -31.36
N GLU A 208 7.63 37.40 -31.77
CA GLU A 208 6.68 37.68 -32.85
C GLU A 208 7.16 37.12 -34.20
N GLY A 209 8.46 37.18 -34.49
CA GLY A 209 9.06 36.59 -35.69
C GLY A 209 8.97 35.05 -35.74
N LEU A 210 9.12 34.37 -34.60
CA LEU A 210 9.05 32.90 -34.52
C LEU A 210 7.61 32.35 -34.40
N TYR A 211 6.75 33.04 -33.64
CA TYR A 211 5.46 32.51 -33.16
C TYR A 211 4.27 33.40 -33.53
N GLY A 212 4.48 34.48 -34.27
CA GLY A 212 3.43 35.42 -34.69
C GLY A 212 2.80 36.18 -33.52
N SER A 213 1.60 36.73 -33.76
CA SER A 213 0.85 37.48 -32.75
C SER A 213 0.51 36.64 -31.52
N GLU A 214 0.23 35.33 -31.65
CA GLU A 214 -0.05 34.46 -30.50
C GLU A 214 1.14 34.39 -29.54
N GLY A 215 2.37 34.35 -30.08
CA GLY A 215 3.59 34.43 -29.27
C GLY A 215 3.76 35.80 -28.61
N ARG A 216 3.59 36.89 -29.37
CA ARG A 216 3.69 38.26 -28.85
C ARG A 216 2.70 38.49 -27.71
N ASP A 217 1.43 38.18 -27.92
CA ASP A 217 0.33 38.39 -26.97
C ASP A 217 0.50 37.49 -25.73
N ALA A 218 1.10 36.30 -25.88
CA ALA A 218 1.48 35.44 -24.76
C ALA A 218 2.65 36.01 -23.95
N LEU A 219 3.68 36.57 -24.59
CA LEU A 219 4.81 37.21 -23.90
C LEU A 219 4.38 38.51 -23.20
N GLU A 220 3.52 39.32 -23.82
CA GLU A 220 2.99 40.55 -23.21
C GLU A 220 2.22 40.26 -21.91
N GLN A 221 1.44 39.18 -21.86
CA GLN A 221 0.80 38.69 -20.63
C GLN A 221 1.81 38.28 -19.54
N VAL A 222 2.96 37.71 -19.92
CA VAL A 222 4.04 37.37 -18.98
C VAL A 222 4.70 38.63 -18.42
N LEU A 223 5.09 39.57 -19.29
CA LEU A 223 5.79 40.79 -18.90
C LEU A 223 4.90 41.73 -18.08
N THR A 224 3.60 41.77 -18.38
CA THR A 224 2.60 42.52 -17.60
C THR A 224 2.47 41.94 -16.19
N PHE A 225 2.26 40.62 -16.07
CA PHE A 225 2.17 39.95 -14.77
C PHE A 225 3.43 40.12 -13.92
N ALA A 226 4.61 39.96 -14.54
CA ALA A 226 5.90 40.15 -13.87
C ALA A 226 6.08 41.58 -13.31
N ARG A 227 5.54 42.58 -14.01
CA ARG A 227 5.55 43.99 -13.58
C ARG A 227 4.53 44.28 -12.48
N GLU A 228 3.36 43.66 -12.52
CA GLU A 228 2.26 43.91 -11.56
C GLU A 228 2.44 43.17 -10.23
N GLU A 229 2.85 41.90 -10.26
CA GLU A 229 2.92 41.03 -9.08
C GLU A 229 4.33 40.98 -8.43
N GLY A 230 5.36 41.48 -9.11
CA GLY A 230 6.76 41.40 -8.66
C GLY A 230 7.28 39.96 -8.49
N LYS A 231 6.63 38.99 -9.15
CA LYS A 231 6.91 37.56 -9.05
C LYS A 231 6.67 36.85 -10.38
N TRP A 232 7.38 35.74 -10.58
CA TRP A 232 7.18 34.83 -11.70
C TRP A 232 6.20 33.69 -11.41
N ARG A 233 6.05 33.31 -10.14
CA ARG A 233 5.38 32.07 -9.73
C ARG A 233 4.06 32.32 -9.01
N PHE A 234 3.03 31.58 -9.42
CA PHE A 234 1.69 31.63 -8.85
C PHE A 234 1.02 30.25 -8.95
N TRP A 235 -0.19 30.13 -8.39
CA TRP A 235 -0.99 28.92 -8.49
C TRP A 235 -2.27 29.19 -9.30
N MET A 236 -2.56 28.37 -10.31
CA MET A 236 -3.76 28.44 -11.13
C MET A 236 -4.63 27.20 -10.95
N CYS A 237 -5.91 27.38 -10.60
CA CYS A 237 -6.88 26.30 -10.70
C CYS A 237 -7.26 26.09 -12.17
N ARG A 238 -7.05 24.89 -12.72
CA ARG A 238 -7.19 24.68 -14.18
C ARG A 238 -8.63 24.48 -14.65
N SER A 239 -9.56 24.14 -13.75
CA SER A 239 -10.99 24.17 -14.04
C SER A 239 -11.48 25.62 -14.20
N CYS A 240 -11.38 26.46 -13.16
CA CYS A 240 -11.97 27.81 -13.15
C CYS A 240 -11.07 28.95 -13.68
N SER A 241 -9.77 28.70 -13.88
CA SER A 241 -8.73 29.67 -14.26
C SER A 241 -8.37 30.74 -13.22
N ASN A 242 -8.90 30.66 -11.99
CA ASN A 242 -8.52 31.57 -10.90
C ASN A 242 -7.02 31.43 -10.56
N LYS A 243 -6.35 32.57 -10.34
CA LYS A 243 -4.96 32.67 -9.87
C LYS A 243 -4.91 32.94 -8.36
N PHE A 244 -3.86 32.46 -7.70
CA PHE A 244 -3.63 32.59 -6.26
C PHE A 244 -2.16 32.90 -5.96
N THR A 245 -1.91 33.68 -4.92
CA THR A 245 -0.57 34.14 -4.52
C THR A 245 0.15 33.13 -3.62
N SER A 246 -0.59 32.18 -3.03
CA SER A 246 -0.05 31.09 -2.23
C SER A 246 -0.70 29.73 -2.53
N ALA A 247 0.05 28.66 -2.22
CA ALA A 247 -0.44 27.28 -2.30
C ALA A 247 -1.66 27.04 -1.39
N GLU A 248 -1.72 27.68 -0.21
CA GLU A 248 -2.80 27.45 0.75
C GLU A 248 -4.10 28.20 0.35
N GLU A 249 -4.03 29.37 -0.30
CA GLU A 249 -5.18 29.98 -1.00
C GLU A 249 -5.76 29.03 -2.06
N CYS A 250 -4.92 28.56 -2.98
CA CYS A 250 -5.32 27.66 -4.06
C CYS A 250 -5.96 26.37 -3.51
N LYS A 251 -5.37 25.81 -2.45
CA LYS A 251 -5.86 24.62 -1.77
C LYS A 251 -7.21 24.83 -1.07
N ASN A 252 -7.41 25.95 -0.38
CA ASN A 252 -8.71 26.25 0.24
C ASN A 252 -9.80 26.49 -0.80
N HIS A 253 -9.47 27.17 -1.90
CA HIS A 253 -10.36 27.28 -3.06
C HIS A 253 -10.74 25.90 -3.64
N LEU A 254 -9.79 24.98 -3.79
CA LEU A 254 -10.07 23.61 -4.26
C LEU A 254 -10.96 22.81 -3.29
N ASP A 255 -10.72 22.94 -1.98
CA ASP A 255 -11.53 22.33 -0.91
C ASP A 255 -12.98 22.86 -0.88
N GLN A 256 -13.20 24.10 -1.34
CA GLN A 256 -14.51 24.79 -1.38
C GLN A 256 -15.21 24.63 -2.75
N GLU A 257 -14.70 25.28 -3.79
CA GLU A 257 -15.36 25.43 -5.10
C GLU A 257 -15.31 24.17 -5.97
N HIS A 258 -14.35 23.29 -5.70
CA HIS A 258 -14.12 22.09 -6.52
C HIS A 258 -14.32 20.78 -5.75
N CYS A 259 -15.11 20.81 -4.66
CA CYS A 259 -15.51 19.63 -3.88
C CYS A 259 -14.35 18.72 -3.45
N ALA A 260 -13.12 19.26 -3.32
CA ALA A 260 -11.96 18.47 -2.93
C ALA A 260 -12.03 17.98 -1.47
N LYS A 261 -12.96 18.55 -0.68
CA LYS A 261 -13.29 18.19 0.71
C LYS A 261 -14.56 17.33 0.78
N PHE A 262 -14.57 16.31 1.64
CA PHE A 262 -15.83 15.70 2.08
C PHE A 262 -16.40 16.49 3.27
N ILE A 263 -17.62 17.01 3.09
CA ILE A 263 -18.39 17.69 4.13
C ILE A 263 -19.62 16.82 4.43
N PRO A 264 -19.74 16.21 5.61
CA PRO A 264 -20.95 15.48 6.02
C PRO A 264 -22.05 16.45 6.45
N ASN A 265 -23.32 16.05 6.27
CA ASN A 265 -24.48 16.81 6.76
C ASN A 265 -24.44 17.05 8.28
N GLU A 266 -23.85 16.12 9.04
CA GLU A 266 -23.64 16.27 10.49
C GLU A 266 -22.19 15.98 10.89
N THR A 267 -21.60 16.87 11.68
CA THR A 267 -20.22 16.71 12.19
C THR A 267 -20.13 15.84 13.45
N LYS A 268 -21.23 15.70 14.20
CA LYS A 268 -21.33 14.99 15.49
C LYS A 268 -20.73 13.57 15.48
N HIS A 269 -20.89 12.84 14.38
CA HIS A 269 -20.45 11.45 14.24
C HIS A 269 -19.15 11.30 13.43
N MET A 270 -18.45 12.39 13.10
CA MET A 270 -17.18 12.38 12.39
C MET A 270 -16.06 11.72 13.23
N PRO A 271 -15.18 10.88 12.64
CA PRO A 271 -14.08 10.25 13.37
C PRO A 271 -13.08 11.28 13.92
N GLN A 272 -12.95 11.34 15.25
CA GLN A 272 -12.01 12.23 15.91
C GLN A 272 -10.61 11.60 16.02
N ARG A 273 -9.57 12.34 15.62
CA ARG A 273 -8.17 11.98 15.91
C ARG A 273 -7.89 12.10 17.40
N ILE A 274 -7.02 11.24 17.92
CA ILE A 274 -6.49 11.36 19.28
C ILE A 274 -5.74 12.70 19.48
N SER A 275 -5.64 13.18 20.72
CA SER A 275 -4.92 14.42 21.03
C SER A 275 -3.39 14.22 21.09
N LYS A 276 -2.64 15.30 20.81
CA LYS A 276 -1.18 15.35 21.02
C LYS A 276 -0.75 15.01 22.45
N VAL A 277 -1.63 15.21 23.45
CA VAL A 277 -1.36 14.84 24.84
C VAL A 277 -1.34 13.32 25.01
N TRP A 278 -2.34 12.60 24.47
CA TRP A 278 -2.39 11.13 24.59
C TRP A 278 -1.28 10.44 23.79
N SER A 279 -0.84 11.00 22.66
CA SER A 279 0.32 10.49 21.92
C SER A 279 1.61 10.52 22.76
N ARG A 280 1.87 11.61 23.49
CA ARG A 280 3.01 11.70 24.42
C ARG A 280 2.93 10.65 25.53
N LYS A 281 1.73 10.40 26.09
CA LYS A 281 1.54 9.34 27.09
C LYS A 281 1.99 7.97 26.54
N ILE A 282 1.68 7.62 25.29
CA ILE A 282 2.07 6.33 24.70
C ILE A 282 3.59 6.25 24.44
N SER A 283 4.17 7.29 23.83
CA SER A 283 5.57 7.27 23.37
C SER A 283 6.61 7.29 24.49
N ILE A 284 6.27 7.80 25.67
CA ILE A 284 7.21 8.02 26.80
C ILE A 284 7.09 6.93 27.88
N GLY A 285 5.99 6.16 27.88
CA GLY A 285 5.59 5.31 29.00
C GLY A 285 6.51 4.13 29.34
N GLY A 286 6.53 3.78 30.64
CA GLY A 286 7.03 2.49 31.11
C GLY A 286 6.00 1.39 30.89
N TRP A 287 5.99 0.78 29.70
CA TRP A 287 5.08 -0.32 29.33
C TRP A 287 5.52 -1.65 29.97
N GLU A 288 5.52 -1.66 31.30
CA GLU A 288 5.93 -2.75 32.18
C GLU A 288 4.68 -3.38 32.84
N PRO A 289 4.62 -4.72 33.05
CA PRO A 289 3.44 -5.35 33.64
C PRO A 289 3.23 -4.87 35.08
N VAL A 290 1.98 -4.57 35.44
CA VAL A 290 1.58 -4.28 36.83
C VAL A 290 1.08 -5.57 37.48
N ASP A 291 1.46 -5.83 38.73
CA ASP A 291 0.87 -6.88 39.55
C ASP A 291 -0.60 -6.50 39.83
N ALA A 292 -1.52 -7.14 39.12
CA ALA A 292 -2.93 -6.80 39.19
C ALA A 292 -3.51 -7.08 40.58
N ALA A 293 -3.08 -8.14 41.27
CA ALA A 293 -3.58 -8.50 42.60
C ALA A 293 -3.09 -7.49 43.64
N ALA A 294 -1.78 -7.23 43.69
CA ALA A 294 -1.20 -6.25 44.61
C ALA A 294 -1.72 -4.83 44.33
N ALA A 295 -1.95 -4.47 43.07
CA ALA A 295 -2.51 -3.16 42.72
C ALA A 295 -4.00 -3.03 43.03
N ILE A 296 -4.81 -4.09 42.89
CA ILE A 296 -6.23 -4.09 43.29
C ILE A 296 -6.35 -3.97 44.81
N GLU A 297 -5.53 -4.69 45.58
CA GLU A 297 -5.47 -4.53 47.03
C GLU A 297 -4.99 -3.13 47.43
N LEU A 298 -3.98 -2.57 46.74
CA LEU A 298 -3.54 -1.19 46.97
C LEU A 298 -4.64 -0.17 46.65
N ILE A 299 -5.50 -0.41 45.66
CA ILE A 299 -6.68 0.41 45.35
C ILE A 299 -7.75 0.29 46.45
N LYS A 300 -8.05 -0.92 46.92
CA LYS A 300 -9.06 -1.16 47.97
C LYS A 300 -8.64 -0.53 49.30
N ASN A 301 -7.39 -0.74 49.73
CA ASN A 301 -6.88 -0.27 51.02
C ASN A 301 -6.51 1.24 51.03
N ARG A 302 -6.32 1.88 49.87
CA ARG A 302 -6.06 3.34 49.76
C ARG A 302 -7.21 4.24 50.22
N LEU A 303 -8.40 3.69 50.46
CA LEU A 303 -9.58 4.44 50.91
C LEU A 303 -9.48 4.95 52.36
N GLU A 304 -8.51 4.45 53.14
CA GLU A 304 -8.35 4.83 54.56
C GLU A 304 -7.22 5.84 54.81
N ASP A 305 -6.11 5.81 54.04
CA ASP A 305 -4.95 6.71 54.20
C ASP A 305 -4.47 7.30 52.85
N VAL A 306 -4.88 8.53 52.55
CA VAL A 306 -4.69 9.14 51.21
C VAL A 306 -3.34 9.85 51.06
N LYS A 307 -2.40 9.20 50.37
CA LYS A 307 -1.44 9.90 49.48
C LYS A 307 -1.95 9.83 48.05
N GLU A 308 -1.84 10.90 47.28
CA GLU A 308 -2.16 10.89 45.84
C GLU A 308 -1.19 9.97 45.05
N PHE A 309 -1.53 9.57 43.83
CA PHE A 309 -0.60 8.88 42.92
C PHE A 309 0.24 9.90 42.14
N ALA A 310 1.57 9.76 42.14
CA ALA A 310 2.47 10.71 41.50
C ALA A 310 2.57 10.46 39.98
N TYR A 311 1.62 11.01 39.21
CA TYR A 311 1.55 10.85 37.75
C TYR A 311 2.47 11.84 36.99
N GLU A 312 3.62 11.34 36.50
CA GLU A 312 4.52 12.05 35.61
C GLU A 312 4.20 11.71 34.14
N ASN A 313 3.93 12.71 33.30
CA ASN A 313 3.55 12.52 31.88
C ASN A 313 2.38 11.53 31.64
N GLY A 314 1.54 11.30 32.66
CA GLY A 314 0.44 10.33 32.61
C GLY A 314 0.82 8.88 32.96
N TRP A 315 1.94 8.69 33.67
CA TRP A 315 2.35 7.41 34.27
C TRP A 315 2.78 7.62 35.74
N SER A 316 2.30 6.78 36.65
CA SER A 316 2.81 6.72 38.03
C SER A 316 3.81 5.59 38.19
N LYS A 317 4.84 5.82 39.02
CA LYS A 317 5.87 4.86 39.43
C LYS A 317 5.53 4.13 40.74
N ASP A 318 4.35 4.42 41.32
CA ASP A 318 3.90 3.91 42.62
C ASP A 318 3.19 2.54 42.52
N TRP A 319 2.91 2.08 41.28
CA TRP A 319 2.23 0.82 41.02
C TRP A 319 3.18 -0.38 41.16
N PRO A 320 2.76 -1.49 41.80
CA PRO A 320 3.60 -2.68 41.96
C PRO A 320 3.83 -3.35 40.59
N LEU A 321 5.08 -3.59 40.22
CA LEU A 321 5.44 -4.20 38.93
C LEU A 321 5.56 -5.73 39.05
N ALA A 322 5.05 -6.45 38.04
CA ALA A 322 5.15 -7.90 37.92
C ALA A 322 6.25 -8.29 36.94
N ALA A 323 7.07 -9.28 37.32
CA ALA A 323 8.19 -9.79 36.52
C ALA A 323 7.74 -10.75 35.39
N ASP A 324 6.80 -10.33 34.55
CA ASP A 324 6.23 -11.14 33.46
C ASP A 324 6.80 -10.74 32.08
N GLU A 325 7.69 -11.56 31.54
CA GLU A 325 8.23 -11.38 30.18
C GLU A 325 7.17 -11.47 29.07
N LYS A 326 6.14 -12.31 29.22
CA LYS A 326 5.12 -12.55 28.20
C LYS A 326 4.20 -11.33 28.10
N ARG A 327 3.71 -10.82 29.25
CA ARG A 327 2.97 -9.55 29.31
C ARG A 327 3.84 -8.39 28.84
N SER A 328 5.13 -8.33 29.20
CA SER A 328 6.04 -7.28 28.72
C SER A 328 6.21 -7.30 27.19
N LYS A 329 6.31 -8.48 26.55
CA LYS A 329 6.38 -8.62 25.08
C LYS A 329 5.09 -8.15 24.41
N LEU A 330 3.92 -8.55 24.93
CA LEU A 330 2.61 -8.12 24.41
C LEU A 330 2.38 -6.61 24.57
N LEU A 331 2.75 -6.03 25.72
CA LEU A 331 2.65 -4.59 26.00
C LEU A 331 3.51 -3.77 25.03
N LYS A 332 4.74 -4.22 24.73
CA LYS A 332 5.62 -3.58 23.73
C LYS A 332 5.05 -3.64 22.32
N GLU A 333 4.45 -4.77 21.93
CA GLU A 333 3.82 -4.89 20.60
C GLU A 333 2.58 -3.98 20.46
N ILE A 334 1.75 -3.89 21.52
CA ILE A 334 0.63 -2.94 21.61
C ILE A 334 1.12 -1.48 21.54
N GLN A 335 2.18 -1.13 22.27
CA GLN A 335 2.79 0.20 22.21
C GLN A 335 3.22 0.56 20.78
N LEU A 336 3.96 -0.33 20.10
CA LEU A 336 4.45 -0.11 18.75
C LEU A 336 3.32 0.11 17.75
N LEU A 337 2.22 -0.66 17.83
CA LEU A 337 1.04 -0.46 16.98
C LEU A 337 0.35 0.89 17.26
N LEU A 338 0.21 1.29 18.52
CA LEU A 338 -0.41 2.57 18.88
C LEU A 338 0.43 3.78 18.44
N VAL A 339 1.77 3.70 18.53
CA VAL A 339 2.68 4.72 17.97
C VAL A 339 2.55 4.76 16.44
N LEU A 340 2.59 3.60 15.77
CA LEU A 340 2.45 3.52 14.32
C LEU A 340 1.12 4.11 13.81
N PHE A 341 0.01 3.90 14.52
CA PHE A 341 -1.28 4.51 14.20
C PHE A 341 -1.29 6.04 14.40
N TRP A 342 -0.53 6.55 15.37
CA TRP A 342 -0.36 7.99 15.58
C TRP A 342 0.45 8.62 14.45
N ASP A 343 1.60 8.05 14.10
CA ASP A 343 2.48 8.56 13.03
C ASP A 343 1.81 8.47 11.65
N CYS A 344 1.04 7.41 11.41
CA CYS A 344 0.17 7.27 10.24
C CYS A 344 -1.08 8.20 10.27
N LYS A 345 -1.30 8.96 11.36
CA LYS A 345 -2.40 9.91 11.56
C LYS A 345 -3.81 9.29 11.48
N ILE A 346 -3.92 8.00 11.82
CA ILE A 346 -5.16 7.20 11.83
C ILE A 346 -5.65 6.80 13.23
N PHE A 347 -4.88 7.06 14.29
CA PHE A 347 -5.31 6.77 15.65
C PHE A 347 -6.46 7.69 16.07
N THR A 348 -7.62 7.09 16.39
CA THR A 348 -8.86 7.78 16.74
C THR A 348 -9.19 7.66 18.21
N CYS A 349 -10.01 8.59 18.72
CA CYS A 349 -10.67 8.44 20.02
C CYS A 349 -11.40 7.09 20.12
N SER A 350 -12.08 6.63 19.06
CA SER A 350 -12.80 5.35 19.08
C SER A 350 -11.91 4.12 19.36
N ILE A 351 -10.63 4.13 18.93
CA ILE A 351 -9.68 3.05 19.27
C ILE A 351 -9.31 3.12 20.75
N ARG A 352 -8.99 4.32 21.27
CA ARG A 352 -8.76 4.55 22.71
C ARG A 352 -9.97 4.05 23.50
N ASP A 353 -11.16 4.56 23.19
CA ASP A 353 -12.38 4.32 23.95
C ASP A 353 -12.77 2.84 23.96
N TRP A 354 -12.46 2.10 22.89
CA TRP A 354 -12.62 0.65 22.85
C TRP A 354 -11.59 -0.09 23.73
N VAL A 355 -10.30 0.27 23.67
CA VAL A 355 -9.26 -0.34 24.53
C VAL A 355 -9.55 -0.05 26.00
N MET A 356 -9.80 1.21 26.37
CA MET A 356 -10.13 1.61 27.74
C MET A 356 -11.45 0.99 28.22
N GLY A 357 -12.43 0.79 27.33
CA GLY A 357 -13.66 0.07 27.64
C GLY A 357 -13.46 -1.43 27.87
N LEU A 358 -12.43 -2.04 27.26
CA LEU A 358 -12.06 -3.44 27.49
C LEU A 358 -11.30 -3.58 28.83
N THR A 359 -10.36 -2.68 29.13
CA THR A 359 -9.63 -2.72 30.41
C THR A 359 -10.54 -2.44 31.61
N VAL A 360 -11.44 -1.46 31.54
CA VAL A 360 -12.43 -1.21 32.61
C VAL A 360 -13.32 -2.44 32.85
N LYS A 361 -13.77 -3.12 31.80
CA LYS A 361 -14.53 -4.39 31.92
C LYS A 361 -13.74 -5.55 32.53
N HIS A 362 -12.42 -5.52 32.48
CA HIS A 362 -11.57 -6.49 33.18
C HIS A 362 -11.56 -6.20 34.68
N PHE A 363 -11.42 -4.94 35.09
CA PHE A 363 -11.51 -4.52 36.50
C PHE A 363 -12.89 -4.75 37.14
N GLU A 364 -13.97 -4.60 36.36
CA GLU A 364 -15.34 -4.89 36.82
C GLU A 364 -15.51 -6.36 37.26
N LYS A 365 -14.65 -7.29 36.81
CA LYS A 365 -14.59 -8.69 37.29
C LYS A 365 -14.08 -8.83 38.74
N PHE A 366 -13.31 -7.84 39.22
CA PHE A 366 -12.65 -7.85 40.53
C PHE A 366 -13.30 -6.87 41.53
N GLU A 367 -14.56 -6.49 41.27
CA GLU A 367 -15.37 -5.55 42.06
C GLU A 367 -14.83 -4.10 42.06
N VAL A 368 -13.82 -3.79 41.25
CA VAL A 368 -13.26 -2.43 41.15
C VAL A 368 -14.11 -1.61 40.18
N SER A 369 -14.82 -0.62 40.71
CA SER A 369 -15.74 0.20 39.91
C SER A 369 -15.01 1.16 38.96
N LYS A 370 -15.66 1.54 37.86
CA LYS A 370 -15.17 2.59 36.97
C LYS A 370 -14.97 3.94 37.69
N HIS A 371 -15.73 4.24 38.74
CA HIS A 371 -15.52 5.45 39.56
C HIS A 371 -14.14 5.38 40.21
N THR A 372 -13.86 4.30 40.93
CA THR A 372 -12.58 4.03 41.61
C THR A 372 -11.38 4.12 40.66
N LEU A 373 -11.50 3.60 39.43
CA LEU A 373 -10.45 3.73 38.40
C LEU A 373 -10.28 5.16 37.87
N THR A 374 -11.32 5.98 37.95
CA THR A 374 -11.28 7.40 37.58
C THR A 374 -10.62 8.22 38.68
N ASP A 375 -10.94 7.93 39.95
CA ASP A 375 -10.28 8.51 41.13
C ASP A 375 -8.78 8.18 41.16
N CYS A 376 -8.39 7.00 40.67
CA CYS A 376 -6.99 6.59 40.49
C CYS A 376 -6.34 7.15 39.20
N HIS A 377 -7.03 7.99 38.41
CA HIS A 377 -6.64 8.51 37.08
C HIS A 377 -6.28 7.46 36.00
N LEU A 378 -6.58 6.17 36.24
CA LEU A 378 -6.29 5.08 35.30
C LEU A 378 -7.15 5.17 34.03
N VAL A 379 -8.42 5.61 34.14
CA VAL A 379 -9.34 5.75 32.98
C VAL A 379 -8.88 6.80 31.96
N GLU A 380 -7.90 7.65 32.30
CA GLU A 380 -7.37 8.70 31.41
C GLU A 380 -5.97 8.40 30.84
N THR A 381 -5.35 7.28 31.23
CA THR A 381 -3.94 6.96 30.94
C THR A 381 -3.80 5.62 30.22
N PRO A 382 -2.83 5.46 29.29
CA PRO A 382 -2.55 4.15 28.69
C PRO A 382 -2.03 3.13 29.72
N GLN A 383 -1.58 3.56 30.90
CA GLN A 383 -1.05 2.70 31.96
C GLN A 383 -2.06 1.65 32.44
N ILE A 384 -3.38 1.89 32.32
CA ILE A 384 -4.41 0.88 32.65
C ILE A 384 -4.25 -0.44 31.85
N ILE A 385 -3.62 -0.39 30.67
CA ILE A 385 -3.37 -1.58 29.83
C ILE A 385 -2.31 -2.50 30.48
N CYS A 386 -1.39 -1.95 31.28
CA CYS A 386 -0.34 -2.72 31.96
C CYS A 386 -0.86 -3.65 33.06
N PHE A 387 -2.08 -3.42 33.55
CA PHE A 387 -2.77 -4.27 34.52
C PHE A 387 -3.43 -5.49 33.88
N CYS A 388 -3.61 -5.51 32.55
CA CYS A 388 -4.27 -6.62 31.88
C CYS A 388 -3.40 -7.88 31.85
N GLU A 389 -4.06 -9.02 32.03
CA GLU A 389 -3.48 -10.34 31.84
C GLU A 389 -3.34 -10.70 30.35
N CYS A 390 -2.64 -11.81 30.08
CA CYS A 390 -2.30 -12.24 28.74
C CYS A 390 -3.49 -12.30 27.76
N ASP A 391 -4.67 -12.71 28.22
CA ASP A 391 -5.81 -12.96 27.34
C ASP A 391 -6.51 -11.66 26.91
N GLU A 392 -6.65 -10.69 27.80
CA GLU A 392 -7.07 -9.33 27.45
C GLU A 392 -6.03 -8.62 26.58
N LEU A 393 -4.73 -8.76 26.86
CA LEU A 393 -3.66 -8.21 26.02
C LEU A 393 -3.69 -8.82 24.61
N ASN A 394 -3.86 -10.14 24.49
CA ASN A 394 -4.04 -10.82 23.21
C ASN A 394 -5.28 -10.33 22.48
N GLN A 395 -6.42 -10.17 23.16
CA GLN A 395 -7.65 -9.63 22.55
C GLN A 395 -7.51 -8.18 22.05
N ILE A 396 -6.76 -7.34 22.77
CA ILE A 396 -6.40 -5.99 22.31
C ILE A 396 -5.52 -6.09 21.07
N LEU A 397 -4.41 -6.82 21.16
CA LEU A 397 -3.42 -6.98 20.10
C LEU A 397 -4.04 -7.51 18.80
N GLU A 398 -4.86 -8.56 18.89
CA GLU A 398 -5.59 -9.14 17.77
C GLU A 398 -6.62 -8.20 17.14
N PHE A 399 -7.16 -7.24 17.90
CA PHE A 399 -7.99 -6.20 17.32
C PHE A 399 -7.15 -5.11 16.64
N LEU A 400 -6.05 -4.67 17.26
CA LEU A 400 -5.16 -3.66 16.69
C LEU A 400 -4.53 -4.16 15.37
N LYS A 401 -4.10 -5.42 15.28
CA LYS A 401 -3.60 -6.07 14.05
C LYS A 401 -4.59 -6.05 12.87
N LYS A 402 -5.89 -5.88 13.13
CA LYS A 402 -6.94 -5.80 12.10
C LYS A 402 -7.15 -4.36 11.56
N ILE A 403 -6.43 -3.37 12.10
CA ILE A 403 -6.38 -1.98 11.63
C ILE A 403 -5.23 -1.83 10.63
N LYS A 404 -5.50 -1.23 9.45
CA LYS A 404 -4.47 -1.01 8.42
C LYS A 404 -3.87 0.39 8.50
N CYS A 405 -2.53 0.46 8.55
CA CYS A 405 -1.75 1.71 8.53
C CYS A 405 -1.66 2.36 7.14
N GLU A 406 -1.73 1.53 6.10
CA GLU A 406 -1.59 1.92 4.70
C GLU A 406 -2.79 1.52 3.86
N ARG A 407 -2.98 2.23 2.74
CA ARG A 407 -4.03 1.96 1.77
C ARG A 407 -3.43 1.81 0.38
N ASP A 408 -3.47 0.57 -0.09
CA ASP A 408 -3.26 0.20 -1.48
C ASP A 408 -4.41 0.78 -2.34
N ASP A 409 -4.23 2.01 -2.82
CA ASP A 409 -5.18 2.71 -3.70
C ASP A 409 -4.53 3.48 -4.88
N GLY A 410 -3.19 3.52 -4.94
CA GLY A 410 -2.41 4.23 -5.97
C GLY A 410 -2.04 5.68 -5.61
N THR A 411 -2.40 6.19 -4.43
CA THR A 411 -2.07 7.58 -4.03
C THR A 411 -0.57 7.82 -3.96
N ASP A 412 0.20 6.84 -3.49
CA ASP A 412 1.67 6.85 -3.48
C ASP A 412 2.25 7.05 -4.88
N LEU A 413 1.77 6.28 -5.86
CA LEU A 413 2.18 6.37 -7.27
C LEU A 413 1.82 7.73 -7.87
N VAL A 414 0.63 8.25 -7.60
CA VAL A 414 0.21 9.60 -8.02
C VAL A 414 1.10 10.69 -7.40
N CYS A 415 1.47 10.57 -6.11
CA CYS A 415 2.40 11.52 -5.49
C CYS A 415 3.79 11.48 -6.16
N ARG A 416 4.32 10.30 -6.54
CA ARG A 416 5.60 10.21 -7.29
C ARG A 416 5.53 10.89 -8.66
N VAL A 417 4.44 10.69 -9.40
CA VAL A 417 4.19 11.38 -10.67
C VAL A 417 4.22 12.89 -10.46
N VAL A 418 3.48 13.39 -9.47
CA VAL A 418 3.39 14.82 -9.23
C VAL A 418 4.71 15.43 -8.76
N GLU A 419 5.55 14.71 -8.01
CA GLU A 419 6.91 15.19 -7.71
C GLU A 419 7.73 15.38 -8.99
N SER A 420 7.70 14.40 -9.92
CA SER A 420 8.40 14.50 -11.21
C SER A 420 7.90 15.67 -12.07
N PHE A 421 6.57 15.85 -12.17
CA PHE A 421 6.00 17.01 -12.87
C PHE A 421 6.31 18.34 -12.16
N TYR A 422 6.34 18.37 -10.82
CA TYR A 422 6.62 19.57 -10.04
C TYR A 422 8.09 20.00 -10.17
N CYS A 423 9.04 19.08 -10.04
CA CYS A 423 10.47 19.38 -10.21
C CYS A 423 10.78 19.94 -11.60
N ALA A 424 10.14 19.41 -12.64
CA ALA A 424 10.27 19.94 -14.01
C ALA A 424 9.60 21.32 -14.23
N THR A 425 8.92 21.89 -13.21
CA THR A 425 8.46 23.30 -13.21
C THR A 425 9.41 24.24 -12.47
N GLN A 426 10.37 23.71 -11.69
CA GLN A 426 11.24 24.51 -10.85
C GLN A 426 12.41 25.08 -11.67
N VAL A 427 12.61 26.40 -11.58
CA VAL A 427 13.70 27.12 -12.25
C VAL A 427 14.82 27.41 -11.25
N LYS A 428 16.09 27.36 -11.68
CA LYS A 428 17.28 27.55 -10.83
C LYS A 428 17.81 28.98 -10.88
N GLU A 429 17.56 29.63 -12.00
CA GLU A 429 17.98 30.95 -12.39
C GLU A 429 17.02 32.01 -11.84
N LYS A 430 17.57 33.07 -11.23
CA LYS A 430 16.82 34.31 -11.07
C LYS A 430 16.78 35.06 -12.39
N LEU A 431 15.60 35.58 -12.72
CA LEU A 431 15.39 36.53 -13.80
C LEU A 431 14.86 37.81 -13.15
N ASP A 432 15.62 38.88 -13.25
CA ASP A 432 15.36 40.17 -12.61
C ASP A 432 15.11 41.24 -13.70
N PHE A 433 14.80 42.48 -13.34
CA PHE A 433 14.56 43.57 -14.30
C PHE A 433 15.34 44.85 -13.97
N ASP A 434 15.46 45.74 -14.96
CA ASP A 434 15.80 47.15 -14.73
C ASP A 434 14.58 47.94 -14.19
N PRO A 435 14.77 49.16 -13.65
CA PRO A 435 13.68 49.98 -13.12
C PRO A 435 12.55 50.35 -14.11
N GLN A 436 12.76 50.19 -15.43
CA GLN A 436 11.76 50.49 -16.46
C GLN A 436 11.09 49.23 -17.03
N PHE A 437 11.51 48.02 -16.62
CA PHE A 437 11.11 46.74 -17.24
C PHE A 437 11.34 46.74 -18.77
N SER A 438 12.44 47.38 -19.19
CA SER A 438 12.96 47.50 -20.56
C SER A 438 14.05 46.45 -20.89
N VAL A 439 14.69 45.90 -19.85
CA VAL A 439 15.76 44.91 -19.90
C VAL A 439 15.50 43.83 -18.84
N LEU A 440 15.42 42.59 -19.32
CA LEU A 440 15.45 41.37 -18.50
C LEU A 440 16.90 41.02 -18.15
N LEU A 441 17.16 40.77 -16.88
CA LEU A 441 18.49 40.53 -16.32
C LEU A 441 18.65 39.05 -15.96
N LEU A 442 19.62 38.39 -16.61
CA LEU A 442 19.94 36.99 -16.37
C LEU A 442 20.75 36.81 -15.07
N ASP A 443 20.59 35.65 -14.44
CA ASP A 443 21.32 35.28 -13.23
C ASP A 443 22.84 35.36 -13.40
N LYS A 444 23.47 36.33 -12.71
CA LYS A 444 24.93 36.53 -12.75
C LYS A 444 25.77 35.30 -12.37
N ARG A 445 25.20 34.28 -11.72
CA ARG A 445 25.87 33.00 -11.41
C ARG A 445 26.23 32.21 -12.68
N LEU A 446 25.45 32.35 -13.77
CA LEU A 446 25.68 31.67 -15.05
C LEU A 446 27.05 32.01 -15.69
N LEU A 447 27.59 33.20 -15.41
CA LEU A 447 28.93 33.63 -15.85
C LEU A 447 30.09 32.92 -15.11
N GLN A 448 29.79 32.16 -14.05
CA GLN A 448 30.77 31.61 -13.11
C GLN A 448 30.66 30.09 -12.96
N CYS A 449 29.48 29.55 -12.68
CA CYS A 449 29.34 28.15 -12.25
C CYS A 449 27.96 27.54 -12.55
N LYS A 450 27.86 26.22 -12.41
CA LYS A 450 26.59 25.48 -12.47
C LYS A 450 25.73 25.84 -11.25
N ILE A 451 24.52 26.34 -11.50
CA ILE A 451 23.54 26.58 -10.44
C ILE A 451 22.93 25.25 -10.00
N SER A 452 23.02 24.93 -8.71
CA SER A 452 22.52 23.68 -8.12
C SER A 452 21.18 23.81 -7.40
N ARG A 453 20.89 24.98 -6.81
CA ARG A 453 19.67 25.24 -6.04
C ARG A 453 18.58 25.87 -6.91
N PHE A 454 17.36 25.36 -6.79
CA PHE A 454 16.16 25.97 -7.35
C PHE A 454 15.80 27.27 -6.63
N ASP A 455 15.16 28.20 -7.34
CA ASP A 455 14.59 29.44 -6.78
C ASP A 455 13.08 29.31 -6.62
N ASP A 456 12.66 28.61 -5.56
CA ASP A 456 11.25 28.38 -5.21
C ASP A 456 10.48 29.66 -4.81
N GLU A 457 11.13 30.81 -4.66
CA GLU A 457 10.41 32.06 -4.41
C GLU A 457 9.87 32.68 -5.71
N GLY A 458 10.64 32.63 -6.81
CA GLY A 458 10.32 33.34 -8.04
C GLY A 458 10.19 34.86 -7.87
N THR A 459 10.85 35.41 -6.84
CA THR A 459 10.89 36.83 -6.49
C THR A 459 11.69 37.64 -7.51
N ILE A 460 11.07 38.70 -8.05
CA ILE A 460 11.71 39.64 -9.00
C ILE A 460 12.39 40.75 -8.21
N SER A 461 13.68 40.93 -8.46
CA SER A 461 14.45 42.07 -7.99
C SER A 461 14.56 43.12 -9.10
N VAL A 462 14.81 44.37 -8.71
CA VAL A 462 15.01 45.50 -9.64
C VAL A 462 16.40 46.08 -9.44
N PHE A 463 17.20 46.17 -10.51
CA PHE A 463 18.60 46.59 -10.45
C PHE A 463 19.00 47.51 -11.61
N ASP A 464 19.95 48.43 -11.37
CA ASP A 464 20.70 49.07 -12.46
C ASP A 464 21.52 47.98 -13.21
N PRO A 465 21.31 47.79 -14.54
CA PRO A 465 21.97 46.72 -15.29
C PRO A 465 23.50 46.86 -15.38
N ASN A 466 24.04 48.06 -15.22
CA ASN A 466 25.48 48.31 -15.29
C ASN A 466 26.12 48.05 -13.91
N VAL A 467 25.45 48.46 -12.83
CA VAL A 467 25.89 48.16 -11.45
C VAL A 467 25.81 46.66 -11.14
N HIS A 468 24.72 45.99 -11.54
CA HIS A 468 24.51 44.56 -11.21
C HIS A 468 25.66 43.65 -11.69
N TYR A 469 26.17 43.87 -12.90
CA TYR A 469 27.23 43.06 -13.49
C TYR A 469 28.64 43.65 -13.35
N ALA A 470 28.82 44.85 -12.79
CA ALA A 470 30.12 45.54 -12.68
C ALA A 470 31.22 44.67 -12.02
N ASN A 471 30.84 43.89 -11.01
CA ASN A 471 31.73 43.00 -10.25
C ASN A 471 31.55 41.51 -10.61
N ALA A 472 30.78 41.17 -11.66
CA ALA A 472 30.61 39.78 -12.08
C ALA A 472 31.86 39.26 -12.80
N HIS A 473 32.53 38.26 -12.22
CA HIS A 473 33.56 37.50 -12.94
C HIS A 473 32.92 36.73 -14.10
N ALA A 474 33.52 36.82 -15.29
CA ALA A 474 33.00 36.25 -16.55
C ALA A 474 34.01 35.31 -17.21
N GLN A 475 34.53 34.37 -16.41
CA GLN A 475 35.52 33.36 -16.83
C GLN A 475 34.89 31.98 -17.08
N GLY A 476 33.64 31.75 -16.68
CA GLY A 476 32.94 30.49 -16.88
C GLY A 476 32.40 30.32 -18.31
N GLY A 477 32.45 29.09 -18.81
CA GLY A 477 31.74 28.65 -20.03
C GLY A 477 30.34 28.09 -19.77
N TYR A 478 29.93 27.93 -18.50
CA TYR A 478 28.69 27.22 -18.12
C TYR A 478 27.42 27.77 -18.79
N ILE A 479 27.35 29.08 -19.03
CA ILE A 479 26.24 29.70 -19.77
C ILE A 479 25.99 29.06 -21.14
N LEU A 480 27.03 28.61 -21.87
CA LEU A 480 26.85 27.91 -23.14
C LEU A 480 26.25 26.51 -22.94
N SER A 481 26.73 25.77 -21.94
CA SER A 481 26.15 24.49 -21.55
C SER A 481 24.66 24.67 -21.19
N TRP A 482 24.31 25.72 -20.46
CA TRP A 482 22.93 26.04 -20.06
C TRP A 482 22.02 26.52 -21.22
N LEU A 483 22.55 27.29 -22.18
CA LEU A 483 21.84 27.69 -23.40
C LEU A 483 21.54 26.48 -24.30
N VAL A 484 22.46 25.53 -24.39
CA VAL A 484 22.32 24.34 -25.25
C VAL A 484 21.67 23.15 -24.52
N ASP A 485 21.60 23.16 -23.18
CA ASP A 485 20.85 22.18 -22.37
C ASP A 485 19.34 22.35 -22.57
N ASN A 486 18.89 21.77 -23.69
CA ASN A 486 17.51 21.46 -24.01
C ASN A 486 17.17 20.15 -23.29
N SER A 487 17.12 20.20 -21.95
CA SER A 487 16.76 19.03 -21.15
C SER A 487 15.38 18.50 -21.56
N SER A 488 15.03 17.27 -21.21
CA SER A 488 13.70 16.73 -21.50
C SER A 488 12.56 17.51 -20.82
N GLU A 489 12.88 18.36 -19.85
CA GLU A 489 11.94 19.21 -19.09
C GLU A 489 11.47 20.40 -19.94
N ASP A 490 12.35 20.99 -20.77
CA ASP A 490 12.05 22.07 -21.73
C ASP A 490 11.08 21.65 -22.86
N LYS A 491 10.65 20.38 -22.90
CA LYS A 491 9.57 19.89 -23.78
C LYS A 491 8.17 19.97 -23.17
N ILE A 492 8.05 20.19 -21.85
CA ILE A 492 6.77 20.19 -21.13
C ILE A 492 6.03 21.52 -21.34
N PHE A 493 6.77 22.63 -21.39
CA PHE A 493 6.25 23.98 -21.59
C PHE A 493 6.44 24.45 -23.03
N ARG A 494 5.58 23.97 -23.93
CA ARG A 494 5.54 24.45 -25.32
C ARG A 494 5.07 25.91 -25.36
N PHE A 495 5.90 26.79 -25.90
CA PHE A 495 5.52 28.17 -26.20
C PHE A 495 5.09 28.31 -27.69
N PRO A 496 4.10 29.16 -28.02
CA PRO A 496 3.00 29.56 -27.13
C PRO A 496 2.07 28.36 -26.90
N THR A 497 1.42 28.31 -25.74
CA THR A 497 0.29 27.41 -25.45
C THR A 497 -0.50 28.04 -24.29
N PRO A 498 -1.84 28.13 -24.35
CA PRO A 498 -2.62 28.75 -23.27
C PRO A 498 -2.31 28.11 -21.91
N ILE A 499 -1.92 28.93 -20.93
CA ILE A 499 -1.33 28.51 -19.64
C ILE A 499 -2.14 27.41 -18.95
N ARG A 500 -3.48 27.50 -19.04
CA ARG A 500 -4.46 26.54 -18.53
C ARG A 500 -4.20 25.09 -18.97
N MET A 501 -3.63 24.88 -20.16
CA MET A 501 -3.44 23.59 -20.82
C MET A 501 -2.23 22.78 -20.32
N HIS A 502 -1.16 23.41 -19.83
CA HIS A 502 0.06 22.69 -19.43
C HIS A 502 -0.20 21.76 -18.25
N ASN A 503 -0.01 20.45 -18.42
CA ASN A 503 -0.35 19.44 -17.41
C ASN A 503 -1.85 19.38 -17.05
N LEU A 504 -2.76 19.92 -17.89
CA LEU A 504 -4.21 19.92 -17.65
C LEU A 504 -4.76 18.49 -17.49
N ASP A 505 -4.28 17.56 -18.30
CA ASP A 505 -4.70 16.17 -18.31
C ASP A 505 -4.37 15.46 -16.98
N ILE A 506 -3.14 15.59 -16.49
CA ILE A 506 -2.73 15.03 -15.19
C ILE A 506 -3.37 15.80 -14.02
N TRP A 507 -3.53 17.13 -14.11
CA TRP A 507 -4.22 17.94 -13.11
C TRP A 507 -5.68 17.51 -12.93
N VAL A 508 -6.43 17.38 -14.04
CA VAL A 508 -7.83 16.94 -13.98
C VAL A 508 -7.91 15.49 -13.51
N ALA A 509 -7.00 14.60 -13.94
CA ALA A 509 -6.95 13.22 -13.44
C ALA A 509 -6.75 13.14 -11.91
N VAL A 510 -5.87 13.97 -11.34
CA VAL A 510 -5.66 14.07 -9.89
C VAL A 510 -6.88 14.68 -9.19
N LEU A 511 -7.54 15.70 -9.75
CA LEU A 511 -8.81 16.22 -9.20
C LEU A 511 -9.89 15.13 -9.14
N LYS A 512 -10.06 14.33 -10.20
CA LYS A 512 -10.97 13.18 -10.19
C LYS A 512 -10.54 12.12 -9.17
N ALA A 513 -9.23 11.89 -8.97
CA ALA A 513 -8.75 11.00 -7.91
C ALA A 513 -9.10 11.52 -6.49
N VAL A 514 -9.02 12.84 -6.25
CA VAL A 514 -9.51 13.45 -5.01
C VAL A 514 -11.02 13.22 -4.84
N TRP A 515 -11.83 13.47 -5.88
CA TRP A 515 -13.28 13.19 -5.86
C TRP A 515 -13.60 11.72 -5.52
N LEU A 516 -12.80 10.76 -6.02
CA LEU A 516 -12.96 9.34 -5.71
C LEU A 516 -12.71 9.04 -4.22
N THR A 517 -11.80 9.78 -3.57
CA THR A 517 -11.63 9.71 -2.11
C THR A 517 -12.80 10.35 -1.35
N CYS A 518 -13.32 11.50 -1.79
CA CYS A 518 -14.52 12.12 -1.21
C CYS A 518 -15.76 11.19 -1.27
N MET A 519 -16.03 10.57 -2.43
CA MET A 519 -17.09 9.55 -2.57
C MET A 519 -16.85 8.34 -1.66
N THR A 520 -15.59 7.95 -1.47
CA THR A 520 -15.22 6.88 -0.54
C THR A 520 -15.48 7.28 0.91
N LEU A 521 -15.16 8.52 1.34
CA LEU A 521 -15.45 9.05 2.67
C LEU A 521 -16.96 9.07 2.95
N ALA A 522 -17.76 9.60 2.02
CA ALA A 522 -19.23 9.57 2.12
C ALA A 522 -19.76 8.13 2.30
N THR A 523 -19.23 7.17 1.53
CA THR A 523 -19.58 5.74 1.64
C THR A 523 -19.16 5.12 2.97
N LYS A 524 -18.07 5.58 3.61
CA LYS A 524 -17.66 5.15 4.96
C LYS A 524 -18.56 5.77 6.03
N TYR A 525 -18.81 7.07 5.94
CA TYR A 525 -19.66 7.82 6.85
C TYR A 525 -21.09 7.24 6.90
N ALA A 526 -21.73 7.03 5.75
CA ALA A 526 -23.07 6.42 5.68
C ALA A 526 -23.12 4.98 6.24
N LYS A 527 -22.00 4.25 6.24
CA LYS A 527 -21.90 2.92 6.86
C LYS A 527 -21.65 2.97 8.36
N LYS A 528 -20.92 3.98 8.86
CA LYS A 528 -20.84 4.29 10.29
C LYS A 528 -22.24 4.63 10.82
N TRP A 529 -22.93 5.54 10.13
CA TRP A 529 -24.25 6.03 10.51
C TRP A 529 -25.25 4.88 10.73
N LYS A 530 -25.44 4.01 9.73
CA LYS A 530 -26.34 2.85 9.85
C LYS A 530 -26.00 1.89 10.99
N LEU A 531 -24.74 1.78 11.39
CA LEU A 531 -24.32 0.97 12.55
C LEU A 531 -24.59 1.69 13.88
N LEU A 532 -24.56 3.03 13.92
CA LEU A 532 -24.92 3.81 15.10
C LEU A 532 -26.43 3.85 15.32
N ASP A 533 -27.25 3.96 14.26
CA ASP A 533 -28.71 3.83 14.40
C ASP A 533 -29.09 2.43 14.94
N TYR A 534 -28.36 1.39 14.51
CA TYR A 534 -28.52 0.02 14.99
C TYR A 534 -28.04 -0.17 16.44
N ASP A 535 -26.93 0.47 16.86
CA ASP A 535 -26.52 0.47 18.28
C ASP A 535 -27.50 1.24 19.17
N ALA A 536 -28.11 2.33 18.67
CA ALA A 536 -29.16 3.04 19.38
C ALA A 536 -30.40 2.16 19.58
N ALA A 537 -30.81 1.39 18.57
CA ALA A 537 -31.89 0.41 18.69
C ALA A 537 -31.54 -0.77 19.65
N LEU A 538 -30.31 -1.30 19.61
CA LEU A 538 -29.81 -2.26 20.62
C LEU A 538 -29.81 -1.67 22.03
N THR A 539 -29.49 -0.38 22.17
CA THR A 539 -29.49 0.31 23.47
C THR A 539 -30.91 0.50 23.99
N ALA A 540 -31.87 0.82 23.13
CA ALA A 540 -33.29 0.84 23.49
C ALA A 540 -33.76 -0.56 23.95
N ALA A 541 -33.43 -1.62 23.20
CA ALA A 541 -33.74 -3.00 23.59
C ALA A 541 -33.12 -3.38 24.94
N LYS A 542 -31.83 -3.08 25.17
CA LYS A 542 -31.17 -3.36 26.47
C LYS A 542 -31.79 -2.56 27.61
N ASN A 543 -32.13 -1.30 27.38
CA ASN A 543 -32.74 -0.45 28.40
C ASN A 543 -34.12 -0.96 28.81
N LEU A 544 -34.91 -1.55 27.90
CA LEU A 544 -36.18 -2.19 28.25
C LEU A 544 -35.97 -3.37 29.21
N CYS A 545 -34.98 -4.24 28.94
CA CYS A 545 -34.61 -5.35 29.84
C CYS A 545 -34.16 -4.83 31.23
N ILE A 546 -33.31 -3.81 31.27
CA ILE A 546 -32.83 -3.20 32.53
C ILE A 546 -33.99 -2.55 33.31
N CYS A 547 -34.93 -1.88 32.63
CA CYS A 547 -36.12 -1.32 33.27
C CYS A 547 -37.06 -2.40 33.82
N GLU A 548 -37.12 -3.57 33.18
CA GLU A 548 -37.85 -4.73 33.70
C GLU A 548 -37.16 -5.32 34.94
N ASP A 549 -35.83 -5.47 34.96
CA ASP A 549 -35.10 -5.89 36.18
C ASP A 549 -35.33 -4.94 37.37
N VAL A 550 -35.42 -3.64 37.12
CA VAL A 550 -35.76 -2.65 38.16
C VAL A 550 -37.19 -2.84 38.70
N LYS A 551 -38.15 -3.25 37.86
CA LYS A 551 -39.51 -3.64 38.32
C LYS A 551 -39.47 -4.95 39.11
N ARG A 552 -38.83 -6.00 38.57
CA ARG A 552 -38.76 -7.36 39.13
C ARG A 552 -38.28 -7.41 40.59
N ARG A 553 -37.41 -6.48 41.00
CA ARG A 553 -36.98 -6.29 42.41
C ARG A 553 -38.14 -6.11 43.41
N ASN A 554 -39.32 -5.70 42.94
CA ASN A 554 -40.50 -5.43 43.77
C ASN A 554 -41.70 -6.34 43.42
N LEU A 555 -41.51 -7.39 42.61
CA LEU A 555 -42.58 -8.24 42.05
C LEU A 555 -42.31 -9.72 42.33
N GLN A 556 -43.37 -10.50 42.56
CA GLN A 556 -43.24 -11.96 42.66
C GLN A 556 -42.98 -12.58 41.27
N LYS A 557 -42.37 -13.77 41.24
CA LYS A 557 -41.78 -14.36 40.03
C LYS A 557 -42.81 -14.74 38.95
N ASP A 558 -44.05 -14.99 39.36
CA ASP A 558 -45.23 -15.17 38.51
C ASP A 558 -45.67 -13.89 37.78
N GLN A 559 -45.25 -12.72 38.26
CA GLN A 559 -45.59 -11.40 37.73
C GLN A 559 -44.51 -10.84 36.77
N TRP A 560 -43.43 -11.58 36.53
CA TRP A 560 -42.32 -11.12 35.70
C TRP A 560 -42.65 -11.23 34.20
N THR A 561 -42.42 -10.18 33.41
CA THR A 561 -42.50 -10.26 31.95
C THR A 561 -41.15 -10.72 31.39
N SER A 562 -41.10 -11.77 30.55
CA SER A 562 -39.85 -12.17 29.90
C SER A 562 -39.32 -11.06 28.98
N TYR A 563 -38.01 -10.94 28.82
CA TYR A 563 -37.43 -9.98 27.88
C TYR A 563 -37.91 -10.26 26.45
N ALA A 564 -38.13 -11.53 26.09
CA ALA A 564 -38.65 -11.94 24.79
C ALA A 564 -40.08 -11.45 24.54
N SER A 565 -41.02 -11.56 25.50
CA SER A 565 -42.34 -10.96 25.32
C SER A 565 -42.25 -9.43 25.28
N LEU A 566 -41.55 -8.81 26.24
CA LEU A 566 -41.41 -7.35 26.34
C LEU A 566 -40.90 -6.72 25.03
N LEU A 567 -39.87 -7.30 24.41
CA LEU A 567 -39.32 -6.83 23.14
C LEU A 567 -40.26 -7.08 21.95
N CYS A 568 -40.96 -8.21 21.91
CA CYS A 568 -41.98 -8.46 20.89
C CYS A 568 -43.17 -7.51 21.00
N ASP A 569 -43.67 -7.27 22.22
CA ASP A 569 -44.84 -6.43 22.48
C ASP A 569 -44.52 -4.96 22.15
N THR A 570 -43.28 -4.51 22.45
CA THR A 570 -42.74 -3.23 21.97
C THR A 570 -42.68 -3.15 20.43
N CYS A 571 -42.31 -4.24 19.74
CA CYS A 571 -42.36 -4.29 18.27
C CYS A 571 -43.79 -4.17 17.73
N GLU A 572 -44.78 -4.77 18.40
CA GLU A 572 -46.19 -4.60 18.03
C GLU A 572 -46.70 -3.18 18.27
N GLU A 573 -46.30 -2.51 19.36
CA GLU A 573 -46.62 -1.10 19.59
C GLU A 573 -46.04 -0.18 18.52
N HIS A 574 -44.79 -0.39 18.10
CA HIS A 574 -44.20 0.35 16.98
C HIS A 574 -45.00 0.14 15.68
N LEU A 575 -45.38 -1.10 15.36
CA LEU A 575 -46.23 -1.39 14.19
C LEU A 575 -47.62 -0.76 14.31
N ARG A 576 -48.25 -0.76 15.48
CA ARG A 576 -49.55 -0.09 15.72
C ARG A 576 -49.44 1.44 15.53
N ARG A 577 -48.31 2.04 15.91
CA ARG A 577 -48.12 3.49 15.91
C ARG A 577 -47.81 4.10 14.54
N ASP A 578 -47.04 3.43 13.69
CA ASP A 578 -46.63 3.99 12.39
C ASP A 578 -46.73 3.02 11.19
N ALA A 579 -47.33 1.84 11.37
CA ALA A 579 -47.37 0.75 10.38
C ALA A 579 -45.97 0.26 9.94
N GLY A 580 -44.96 0.39 10.81
CA GLY A 580 -43.56 0.08 10.51
C GLY A 580 -42.94 1.03 9.48
N LYS A 581 -43.44 2.26 9.34
CA LYS A 581 -43.00 3.19 8.29
C LYS A 581 -41.70 3.94 8.64
N SER A 582 -41.50 4.33 9.90
CA SER A 582 -40.26 5.03 10.28
C SER A 582 -39.04 4.11 10.19
N LEU A 583 -37.89 4.70 9.88
CA LEU A 583 -36.61 3.98 9.86
C LEU A 583 -36.29 3.39 11.24
N ASN A 584 -36.64 4.10 12.31
CA ASN A 584 -36.39 3.68 13.70
C ASN A 584 -37.21 2.44 14.07
N ALA A 585 -38.50 2.39 13.71
CA ALA A 585 -39.32 1.19 13.92
C ALA A 585 -38.75 -0.02 13.16
N LYS A 586 -38.38 0.16 11.88
CA LYS A 586 -37.77 -0.90 11.06
C LYS A 586 -36.44 -1.41 11.64
N LEU A 587 -35.60 -0.51 12.15
CA LEU A 587 -34.33 -0.86 12.81
C LEU A 587 -34.57 -1.59 14.14
N PHE A 588 -35.53 -1.17 14.95
CA PHE A 588 -35.87 -1.87 16.20
C PHE A 588 -36.37 -3.28 15.93
N LEU A 589 -37.27 -3.47 14.95
CA LEU A 589 -37.72 -4.81 14.53
C LEU A 589 -36.56 -5.66 14.00
N CYS A 590 -35.65 -5.10 13.19
CA CYS A 590 -34.44 -5.80 12.75
C CYS A 590 -33.54 -6.21 13.92
N VAL A 591 -33.33 -5.33 14.91
CA VAL A 591 -32.55 -5.63 16.12
C VAL A 591 -33.18 -6.77 16.92
N VAL A 592 -34.49 -6.74 17.18
CA VAL A 592 -35.16 -7.79 17.96
C VAL A 592 -35.15 -9.13 17.19
N GLN A 593 -35.32 -9.10 15.86
CA GLN A 593 -35.16 -10.30 15.02
C GLN A 593 -33.73 -10.87 15.08
N ASP A 594 -32.70 -10.01 14.98
CA ASP A 594 -31.29 -10.43 15.03
C ASP A 594 -30.92 -10.98 16.42
N VAL A 595 -31.46 -10.39 17.50
CA VAL A 595 -31.30 -10.88 18.88
C VAL A 595 -31.98 -12.23 19.09
N PHE A 596 -33.23 -12.41 18.63
CA PHE A 596 -33.96 -13.67 18.80
C PHE A 596 -33.37 -14.81 17.96
N LYS A 597 -32.74 -14.50 16.83
CA LYS A 597 -31.99 -15.47 16.01
C LYS A 597 -30.56 -15.76 16.51
N GLY A 598 -30.11 -15.12 17.60
CA GLY A 598 -28.72 -15.25 18.06
C GLY A 598 -27.68 -14.76 17.04
N ALA A 599 -28.04 -13.81 16.17
CA ALA A 599 -27.25 -13.44 15.01
C ALA A 599 -25.86 -12.88 15.39
N SER A 600 -24.80 -13.47 14.85
CA SER A 600 -23.41 -13.05 15.13
C SER A 600 -23.07 -11.66 14.57
N PHE A 601 -23.92 -11.13 13.67
CA PHE A 601 -23.73 -9.83 13.00
C PHE A 601 -25.08 -9.17 12.70
N PRO A 602 -25.16 -7.82 12.71
CA PRO A 602 -26.33 -7.09 12.22
C PRO A 602 -26.67 -7.47 10.77
N THR A 603 -27.89 -7.94 10.52
CA THR A 603 -28.34 -8.39 9.20
C THR A 603 -28.86 -7.24 8.33
N PHE A 604 -29.48 -6.23 8.96
CA PHE A 604 -30.26 -5.18 8.28
C PHE A 604 -31.40 -5.75 7.41
N ASN A 605 -31.95 -6.90 7.79
CA ASN A 605 -33.16 -7.43 7.17
C ASN A 605 -34.40 -6.70 7.71
N PHE A 606 -35.23 -6.18 6.81
CA PHE A 606 -36.49 -5.49 7.13
C PHE A 606 -37.73 -6.27 6.65
N LEU A 607 -37.54 -7.50 6.15
CA LEU A 607 -38.61 -8.32 5.57
C LEU A 607 -39.12 -9.35 6.58
N ASN A 608 -40.45 -9.37 6.77
CA ASN A 608 -41.19 -10.36 7.58
C ASN A 608 -40.73 -10.50 9.06
N CYS A 609 -40.03 -9.49 9.61
CA CYS A 609 -39.43 -9.54 10.95
C CYS A 609 -40.41 -9.99 12.04
N ILE A 610 -41.64 -9.43 12.04
CA ILE A 610 -42.61 -9.64 13.12
C ILE A 610 -43.10 -11.09 13.26
N ASN A 611 -43.11 -11.88 12.18
CA ASN A 611 -43.52 -13.29 12.25
C ASN A 611 -42.48 -14.08 13.04
N VAL A 612 -41.20 -13.93 12.67
CA VAL A 612 -40.06 -14.53 13.40
C VAL A 612 -40.03 -14.09 14.86
N ILE A 613 -40.27 -12.80 15.13
CA ILE A 613 -40.27 -12.26 16.50
C ILE A 613 -41.38 -12.90 17.35
N ARG A 614 -42.56 -13.18 16.77
CA ARG A 614 -43.66 -13.88 17.45
C ARG A 614 -43.39 -15.38 17.67
N GLU A 615 -42.66 -16.01 16.75
CA GLU A 615 -42.27 -17.44 16.82
C GLU A 615 -41.29 -17.75 17.97
N HIS A 616 -40.59 -16.74 18.52
CA HIS A 616 -39.52 -16.91 19.52
C HIS A 616 -39.81 -16.13 20.83
N LYS A 617 -41.10 -15.98 21.21
CA LYS A 617 -41.54 -15.26 22.42
C LYS A 617 -41.13 -15.92 23.76
N ASP A 618 -40.69 -17.16 23.71
CA ASP A 618 -40.36 -18.07 24.80
C ASP A 618 -38.85 -18.14 25.12
N LEU A 619 -38.01 -17.43 24.37
CA LEU A 619 -36.57 -17.35 24.63
C LEU A 619 -36.26 -16.87 26.05
N SER A 620 -35.27 -17.50 26.69
CA SER A 620 -34.86 -17.13 28.04
C SER A 620 -34.12 -15.78 28.07
N ASP A 621 -34.31 -15.06 29.17
CA ASP A 621 -33.69 -13.75 29.41
C ASP A 621 -32.17 -13.76 29.25
N ASP A 622 -31.51 -14.85 29.69
CA ASP A 622 -30.08 -15.11 29.50
C ASP A 622 -29.64 -15.10 28.03
N ILE A 623 -30.41 -15.74 27.14
CA ILE A 623 -30.09 -15.79 25.71
C ILE A 623 -30.28 -14.42 25.09
N VAL A 624 -31.38 -13.74 25.42
CA VAL A 624 -31.70 -12.39 24.93
C VAL A 624 -30.60 -11.39 25.33
N ILE A 625 -30.19 -11.36 26.61
CA ILE A 625 -29.20 -10.39 27.07
C ILE A 625 -27.79 -10.69 26.55
N LYS A 626 -27.40 -11.97 26.43
CA LYS A 626 -26.13 -12.39 25.82
C LYS A 626 -26.06 -12.02 24.34
N SER A 627 -27.15 -12.22 23.58
CA SER A 627 -27.18 -11.85 22.16
C SER A 627 -27.16 -10.33 21.94
N ILE A 628 -27.85 -9.56 22.79
CA ILE A 628 -27.76 -8.09 22.79
C ILE A 628 -26.30 -7.62 23.00
N ASP A 629 -25.60 -8.14 24.02
CA ASP A 629 -24.23 -7.70 24.31
C ASP A 629 -23.20 -8.20 23.27
N LEU A 630 -23.40 -9.39 22.69
CA LEU A 630 -22.62 -9.87 21.54
C LEU A 630 -22.76 -8.92 20.34
N LEU A 631 -24.01 -8.58 19.97
CA LEU A 631 -24.28 -7.66 18.86
C LEU A 631 -23.72 -6.26 19.13
N LYS A 632 -23.85 -5.72 20.36
CA LYS A 632 -23.23 -4.43 20.75
C LYS A 632 -21.70 -4.47 20.65
N LEU A 633 -21.04 -5.54 21.09
CA LEU A 633 -19.59 -5.71 20.96
C LEU A 633 -19.15 -5.75 19.49
N VAL A 634 -19.89 -6.49 18.65
CA VAL A 634 -19.63 -6.60 17.21
C VAL A 634 -19.85 -5.28 16.48
N VAL A 635 -20.90 -4.53 16.80
CA VAL A 635 -21.17 -3.20 16.25
C VAL A 635 -20.07 -2.21 16.65
N THR A 636 -19.67 -2.20 17.93
CA THR A 636 -18.58 -1.35 18.43
C THR A 636 -17.26 -1.64 17.68
N LYS A 637 -16.85 -2.91 17.60
CA LYS A 637 -15.66 -3.34 16.83
C LYS A 637 -15.76 -2.92 15.35
N LYS A 638 -16.93 -3.02 14.72
CA LYS A 638 -17.16 -2.57 13.33
C LYS A 638 -17.07 -1.04 13.17
N VAL A 639 -17.57 -0.25 14.11
CA VAL A 639 -17.50 1.22 14.07
C VAL A 639 -16.05 1.70 14.19
N VAL A 640 -15.26 1.16 15.13
CA VAL A 640 -13.84 1.50 15.31
C VAL A 640 -13.01 1.14 14.05
N LEU A 641 -13.32 0.02 13.41
CA LEU A 641 -12.75 -0.38 12.11
C LEU A 641 -13.26 0.44 10.91
N ILE A 642 -14.31 1.25 11.05
CA ILE A 642 -14.71 2.23 10.03
C ILE A 642 -14.02 3.56 10.27
N ASP A 643 -13.91 4.02 11.52
CA ASP A 643 -13.28 5.29 11.90
C ASP A 643 -11.80 5.35 11.53
N SER A 644 -11.03 4.30 11.85
CA SER A 644 -9.65 4.15 11.39
C SER A 644 -9.53 4.15 9.86
N ARG A 645 -10.38 3.38 9.17
CA ARG A 645 -10.43 3.33 7.70
C ARG A 645 -10.93 4.62 7.05
N PHE A 646 -11.65 5.48 7.78
CA PHE A 646 -12.07 6.80 7.32
C PHE A 646 -10.88 7.77 7.36
N LEU A 647 -10.16 7.84 8.49
CA LEU A 647 -8.94 8.67 8.56
C LEU A 647 -7.86 8.24 7.57
N LEU A 648 -7.78 6.94 7.25
CA LEU A 648 -6.89 6.42 6.22
C LEU A 648 -7.26 6.91 4.81
N VAL A 649 -8.57 7.00 4.48
CA VAL A 649 -9.04 7.59 3.22
C VAL A 649 -8.82 9.11 3.20
N GLU A 650 -8.99 9.78 4.34
CA GLU A 650 -8.72 11.22 4.49
C GLU A 650 -7.23 11.54 4.34
N ARG A 651 -6.33 10.64 4.76
CA ARG A 651 -4.89 10.72 4.46
C ARG A 651 -4.63 10.65 2.96
N SER A 652 -5.27 9.72 2.23
CA SER A 652 -5.20 9.69 0.76
C SER A 652 -5.70 11.01 0.15
N ARG A 653 -6.87 11.52 0.59
CA ARG A 653 -7.46 12.78 0.11
C ARG A 653 -6.51 13.96 0.27
N ILE A 654 -5.94 14.13 1.46
CA ILE A 654 -5.02 15.24 1.77
C ILE A 654 -3.74 15.14 0.93
N ASN A 655 -3.19 13.94 0.73
CA ASN A 655 -2.02 13.73 -0.12
C ASN A 655 -2.31 14.07 -1.59
N LEU A 656 -3.43 13.60 -2.13
CA LEU A 656 -3.87 13.90 -3.50
C LEU A 656 -4.19 15.40 -3.68
N LEU A 657 -4.77 16.06 -2.67
CA LEU A 657 -5.03 17.50 -2.70
C LEU A 657 -3.73 18.31 -2.66
N ASN A 658 -2.78 17.98 -1.79
CA ASN A 658 -1.46 18.63 -1.80
C ASN A 658 -0.74 18.43 -3.14
N SER A 659 -0.93 17.26 -3.77
CA SER A 659 -0.42 16.97 -5.11
C SER A 659 -1.14 17.79 -6.18
N LEU A 660 -2.46 17.97 -6.10
CA LEU A 660 -3.21 18.85 -6.99
C LEU A 660 -2.76 20.30 -6.87
N THR A 661 -2.55 20.79 -5.65
CA THR A 661 -1.99 22.13 -5.39
C THR A 661 -0.57 22.28 -5.96
N ARG A 662 0.26 21.24 -5.95
CA ARG A 662 1.56 21.24 -6.64
C ARG A 662 1.42 21.31 -8.15
N LEU A 663 0.51 20.54 -8.77
CA LEU A 663 0.21 20.64 -10.20
C LEU A 663 -0.45 21.98 -10.60
N SER A 664 -1.09 22.69 -9.66
CA SER A 664 -1.61 24.04 -9.89
C SER A 664 -0.51 25.09 -10.03
N VAL A 665 0.74 24.82 -9.62
CA VAL A 665 1.84 25.80 -9.76
C VAL A 665 2.08 26.14 -11.24
N PHE A 666 2.42 27.39 -11.50
CA PHE A 666 2.97 27.82 -12.78
C PHE A 666 4.05 28.86 -12.51
N ASP A 667 5.22 28.68 -13.13
CA ASP A 667 6.34 29.61 -13.06
C ASP A 667 6.58 30.17 -14.46
N TYR A 668 6.31 31.45 -14.66
CA TYR A 668 6.41 32.08 -15.97
C TYR A 668 7.83 32.05 -16.56
N ARG A 669 8.89 31.89 -15.74
CA ARG A 669 10.25 31.70 -16.25
C ARG A 669 10.33 30.43 -17.10
N SER A 670 9.77 29.31 -16.63
CA SER A 670 9.76 28.04 -17.39
C SER A 670 9.07 28.16 -18.76
N TYR A 671 8.13 29.10 -18.90
CA TYR A 671 7.40 29.36 -20.14
C TYR A 671 8.16 30.26 -21.12
N ILE A 672 8.99 31.21 -20.65
CA ILE A 672 9.77 32.13 -21.51
C ILE A 672 11.26 31.76 -21.65
N LEU A 673 11.79 30.90 -20.78
CA LEU A 673 13.20 30.51 -20.76
C LEU A 673 13.67 29.98 -22.12
N ARG A 674 12.82 29.19 -22.80
CA ARG A 674 13.15 28.61 -24.09
C ARG A 674 13.35 29.66 -25.20
N PRO A 675 12.36 30.49 -25.61
CA PRO A 675 12.57 31.51 -26.64
C PRO A 675 13.67 32.53 -26.26
N MET A 676 13.89 32.75 -24.95
CA MET A 676 15.00 33.57 -24.46
C MET A 676 16.37 32.88 -24.64
N LYS A 677 16.52 31.58 -24.33
CA LYS A 677 17.72 30.79 -24.64
C LYS A 677 17.99 30.79 -26.15
N GLU A 678 16.96 30.56 -26.96
CA GLU A 678 17.02 30.54 -28.42
C GLU A 678 17.57 31.88 -28.97
N LEU A 679 17.01 33.02 -28.53
CA LEU A 679 17.49 34.38 -28.87
C LEU A 679 18.97 34.61 -28.51
N ILE A 680 19.38 34.27 -27.29
CA ILE A 680 20.76 34.51 -26.83
C ILE A 680 21.74 33.63 -27.61
N LEU A 681 21.39 32.37 -27.86
CA LEU A 681 22.21 31.42 -28.61
C LEU A 681 22.37 31.85 -30.07
N ASP A 682 21.28 32.25 -30.73
CA ASP A 682 21.32 32.81 -32.10
C ASP A 682 22.21 34.07 -32.16
N GLY A 683 22.13 34.94 -31.15
CA GLY A 683 23.00 36.12 -31.04
C GLY A 683 24.49 35.77 -30.94
N ILE A 684 24.86 34.78 -30.13
CA ILE A 684 26.25 34.30 -30.02
C ILE A 684 26.71 33.65 -31.34
N VAL A 685 25.90 32.79 -31.94
CA VAL A 685 26.20 32.10 -33.21
C VAL A 685 26.35 33.11 -34.37
N TYR A 686 25.50 34.13 -34.42
CA TYR A 686 25.60 35.21 -35.41
C TYR A 686 26.91 36.00 -35.27
N MET A 687 27.31 36.36 -34.04
CA MET A 687 28.60 37.05 -33.84
C MET A 687 29.81 36.14 -34.11
N GLU A 688 29.73 34.85 -33.80
CA GLU A 688 30.79 33.88 -34.14
C GLU A 688 30.96 33.77 -35.67
N ASN A 689 29.86 33.59 -36.40
CA ASN A 689 29.88 33.51 -37.87
C ASN A 689 30.36 34.83 -38.50
N LYS A 690 29.94 35.98 -37.97
CA LYS A 690 30.42 37.29 -38.42
C LYS A 690 31.92 37.48 -38.16
N ALA A 691 32.44 36.99 -37.04
CA ALA A 691 33.88 37.01 -36.75
C ALA A 691 34.67 36.09 -37.69
N LYS A 692 34.16 34.87 -37.97
CA LYS A 692 34.75 33.94 -38.95
C LYS A 692 34.82 34.54 -40.35
N LEU A 693 33.73 35.17 -40.81
CA LEU A 693 33.69 35.86 -42.11
C LEU A 693 34.71 37.01 -42.18
N ALA A 694 34.78 37.86 -41.15
CA ALA A 694 35.73 38.98 -41.12
C ALA A 694 37.21 38.54 -41.11
N VAL A 695 37.53 37.35 -40.59
CA VAL A 695 38.88 36.76 -40.70
C VAL A 695 39.14 36.31 -42.14
N VAL A 696 38.21 35.60 -42.78
CA VAL A 696 38.35 35.16 -44.19
C VAL A 696 38.49 36.37 -45.13
N GLU A 697 37.70 37.44 -44.93
CA GLU A 697 37.84 38.69 -45.67
C GLU A 697 39.22 39.35 -45.45
N ALA A 698 39.73 39.36 -44.21
CA ALA A 698 41.05 39.92 -43.89
C ALA A 698 42.21 39.11 -44.50
N ASP A 699 42.12 37.78 -44.47
CA ASP A 699 43.13 36.87 -45.03
C ASP A 699 43.20 37.02 -46.56
N LEU A 700 42.07 37.03 -47.26
CA LEU A 700 42.00 37.29 -48.72
C LEU A 700 42.61 38.64 -49.09
N ILE A 701 42.28 39.70 -48.34
CA ILE A 701 42.85 41.05 -48.50
C ILE A 701 44.37 41.08 -48.20
N SER A 702 44.91 40.08 -47.50
CA SER A 702 46.34 39.93 -47.22
C SER A 702 47.10 39.14 -48.30
N GLU A 703 46.41 38.25 -49.01
CA GLU A 703 46.96 37.48 -50.14
C GLU A 703 47.05 38.35 -51.40
N GLU A 704 45.97 39.07 -51.76
CA GLU A 704 45.98 40.03 -52.90
C GLU A 704 47.13 41.05 -52.78
N LYS A 705 47.40 41.53 -51.55
CA LYS A 705 48.47 42.50 -51.26
C LYS A 705 49.89 41.91 -51.22
N GLN A 706 50.02 40.59 -51.29
CA GLN A 706 51.33 39.92 -51.44
C GLN A 706 51.62 39.59 -52.90
N GLU A 707 50.61 39.25 -53.72
CA GLU A 707 50.82 38.97 -55.14
C GLU A 707 51.14 40.24 -55.97
N GLU A 708 50.50 41.39 -55.68
CA GLU A 708 50.87 42.67 -56.32
C GLU A 708 52.27 43.20 -55.93
N GLY A 709 52.94 42.58 -54.95
CA GLY A 709 54.22 43.05 -54.41
C GLY A 709 55.47 42.70 -55.21
N MET A 710 55.40 41.78 -56.18
CA MET A 710 56.58 41.22 -56.85
C MET A 710 56.90 41.82 -58.24
N THR A 711 57.45 43.04 -58.31
CA THR A 711 58.31 43.43 -59.45
C THR A 711 59.25 44.61 -59.20
N LEU A 712 60.44 44.56 -59.85
CA LEU A 712 61.40 45.65 -60.13
C LEU A 712 62.22 46.28 -58.96
N PRO A 713 63.57 46.14 -58.95
CA PRO A 713 64.40 46.60 -57.82
C PRO A 713 65.24 47.88 -58.03
N SER A 714 65.31 48.68 -56.96
CA SER A 714 66.44 49.54 -56.55
C SER A 714 66.84 50.80 -57.34
N LYS A 715 66.90 51.95 -56.63
CA LYS A 715 68.14 52.73 -56.40
C LYS A 715 67.95 53.86 -55.37
N LYS A 716 69.06 54.40 -54.84
CA LYS A 716 69.14 55.25 -53.62
C LYS A 716 69.13 56.74 -53.94
N LYS A 717 68.43 57.57 -53.13
CA LYS A 717 69.05 58.66 -52.32
C LYS A 717 68.05 59.47 -51.44
N LYS A 718 68.57 59.87 -50.28
CA LYS A 718 68.30 61.00 -49.35
C LYS A 718 67.41 62.16 -49.90
N ASN A 719 66.66 62.93 -49.07
CA ASN A 719 66.89 63.28 -47.66
C ASN A 719 65.61 63.86 -46.96
N LYS A 720 65.61 63.89 -45.60
CA LYS A 720 65.00 64.84 -44.61
C LYS A 720 63.87 65.84 -45.06
N ASN A 721 62.85 66.19 -44.24
CA ASN A 721 62.72 66.17 -42.77
C ASN A 721 61.26 66.46 -42.30
N ASN A 722 60.74 65.83 -41.22
CA ASN A 722 60.21 66.48 -39.98
C ASN A 722 59.10 65.74 -39.19
N LYS A 723 59.24 65.82 -37.85
CA LYS A 723 58.23 65.77 -36.74
C LYS A 723 57.36 64.51 -36.48
N LYS A 724 57.76 63.82 -35.39
CA LYS A 724 57.00 63.53 -34.13
C LYS A 724 55.73 62.65 -34.19
N ASN A 725 55.49 61.72 -33.25
CA ASN A 725 56.16 61.36 -31.97
C ASN A 725 56.49 59.85 -31.90
N SER A 726 57.30 59.42 -30.92
CA SER A 726 57.65 58.00 -30.74
C SER A 726 57.79 57.56 -29.27
N THR A 727 57.18 56.40 -29.02
CA THR A 727 57.49 55.27 -28.13
C THR A 727 58.73 55.30 -27.19
N SER A 728 58.51 54.81 -25.97
CA SER A 728 59.41 54.04 -25.06
C SER A 728 60.83 54.55 -24.68
N MET A 729 61.11 54.62 -23.37
CA MET A 729 61.99 53.68 -22.63
C MET A 729 62.53 54.30 -21.32
N SER A 730 62.42 53.59 -20.18
CA SER A 730 63.49 53.53 -19.15
C SER A 730 63.17 52.52 -18.04
N SER A 731 64.22 52.02 -17.40
CA SER A 731 64.22 51.21 -16.16
C SER A 731 64.82 52.02 -15.00
N HIS A 732 64.56 51.61 -13.75
CA HIS A 732 65.30 51.77 -12.47
C HIS A 732 64.24 51.72 -11.33
N LEU A 733 64.40 50.95 -10.24
CA LEU A 733 65.24 51.21 -9.04
C LEU A 733 64.92 52.59 -8.43
N ASP A 734 64.62 52.75 -7.14
CA ASP A 734 65.02 51.96 -5.96
C ASP A 734 64.23 52.38 -4.69
N LYS A 735 64.38 51.64 -3.55
CA LYS A 735 64.11 52.09 -2.14
C LYS A 735 62.66 52.43 -1.72
N THR A 736 62.19 52.32 -0.46
CA THR A 736 62.40 51.45 0.74
C THR A 736 61.07 51.57 1.56
N VAL A 737 60.62 50.64 2.42
CA VAL A 737 60.97 50.45 3.84
C VAL A 737 60.28 49.15 4.36
N GLN A 738 60.92 48.55 5.37
CA GLN A 738 60.53 47.41 6.23
C GLN A 738 59.12 47.57 6.88
N HIS A 739 58.51 46.58 7.54
CA HIS A 739 59.13 45.61 8.44
C HIS A 739 58.34 44.29 8.61
N GLU A 740 59.08 43.23 8.92
CA GLU A 740 58.57 41.96 9.43
C GLU A 740 58.11 42.10 10.90
N HIS A 741 57.16 41.29 11.35
CA HIS A 741 57.43 40.28 12.39
C HIS A 741 56.21 39.37 12.65
N SER A 742 56.52 38.14 13.06
CA SER A 742 55.58 37.06 13.37
C SER A 742 55.34 36.91 14.87
N ALA A 743 54.14 36.50 15.27
CA ALA A 743 53.88 35.84 16.56
C ALA A 743 52.63 34.94 16.48
N ASN A 744 52.73 33.73 17.03
CA ASN A 744 51.55 32.93 17.39
C ASN A 744 51.01 33.44 18.73
N LEU A 745 49.71 33.28 18.99
CA LEU A 745 49.19 33.06 20.35
C LEU A 745 47.78 32.47 20.31
N GLU A 746 47.58 31.40 21.06
CA GLU A 746 46.27 30.79 21.35
C GLU A 746 45.65 31.50 22.57
N LEU A 747 44.32 31.64 22.61
CA LEU A 747 43.50 31.25 23.78
C LEU A 747 41.99 31.32 23.51
N ASP A 748 41.21 30.60 24.31
CA ASP A 748 39.75 30.50 24.26
C ASP A 748 39.00 31.77 24.67
N SER A 749 37.76 31.97 24.15
CA SER A 749 36.53 31.84 24.99
C SER A 749 35.20 32.12 24.28
N THR A 750 34.34 31.08 24.27
CA THR A 750 32.92 31.13 24.69
C THR A 750 31.88 32.02 23.95
N SER A 751 31.26 31.44 22.91
CA SER A 751 29.79 31.33 22.71
C SER A 751 28.89 32.57 22.47
N PRO A 752 27.65 32.41 21.96
CA PRO A 752 27.10 31.33 21.11
C PRO A 752 26.60 31.85 19.75
N SER A 753 26.64 31.04 18.69
CA SER A 753 25.99 31.36 17.41
C SER A 753 25.33 30.14 16.76
N LEU A 754 24.22 30.38 16.07
CA LEU A 754 23.31 29.37 15.53
C LEU A 754 23.82 28.82 14.19
N LYS A 755 23.83 27.48 14.05
CA LYS A 755 24.00 26.79 12.76
C LYS A 755 22.86 25.79 12.53
N PRO A 756 22.16 25.85 11.38
CA PRO A 756 21.81 24.63 10.65
C PRO A 756 23.06 24.17 9.89
N VAL A 757 23.62 23.01 10.26
CA VAL A 757 24.81 22.44 9.59
C VAL A 757 24.39 21.74 8.30
N GLU A 758 25.32 21.70 7.34
CA GLU A 758 25.13 21.20 5.98
C GLU A 758 24.52 19.80 5.86
N GLU A 759 23.82 19.60 4.74
CA GLU A 759 23.37 18.31 4.24
C GLU A 759 24.60 17.50 3.82
N ASP A 760 24.84 16.33 4.43
CA ASP A 760 25.80 15.37 3.89
C ASP A 760 25.23 13.94 3.86
N THR A 761 25.16 13.45 2.63
CA THR A 761 25.22 12.07 2.16
C THR A 761 25.64 11.02 3.20
N LEU A 762 24.73 10.10 3.59
CA LEU A 762 25.00 8.65 3.65
C LEU A 762 23.77 7.78 4.00
N THR A 763 23.70 6.66 3.30
CA THR A 763 22.71 5.57 3.28
C THR A 763 22.47 4.80 4.60
N SER A 764 21.33 4.06 4.63
CA SER A 764 21.10 2.76 5.34
C SER A 764 21.07 2.77 6.90
N GLU A 765 20.46 1.83 7.67
CA GLU A 765 19.39 0.80 7.48
C GLU A 765 18.24 1.08 8.52
N SER A 766 17.43 0.18 9.15
CA SER A 766 17.16 -1.28 9.13
C SER A 766 15.84 -1.66 9.85
N GLY A 767 15.29 -2.83 9.49
CA GLY A 767 14.66 -3.84 10.37
C GLY A 767 13.34 -3.51 11.13
N LEU A 768 12.45 -4.48 11.35
CA LEU A 768 12.40 -5.93 11.02
C LEU A 768 10.95 -6.39 11.37
N LEU A 769 10.17 -7.24 10.68
CA LEU A 769 10.23 -7.97 9.40
C LEU A 769 8.84 -7.87 8.71
N GLU A 770 8.75 -8.06 7.38
CA GLU A 770 7.54 -8.61 6.73
C GLU A 770 7.90 -9.38 5.43
N MET A 771 8.20 -10.68 5.56
CA MET A 771 8.50 -11.64 4.49
C MET A 771 7.28 -11.95 3.60
N LYS A 772 7.47 -12.16 2.28
CA LYS A 772 6.38 -12.22 1.29
C LYS A 772 6.70 -13.13 0.07
N SER A 773 5.67 -13.70 -0.60
CA SER A 773 5.81 -14.61 -1.76
C SER A 773 4.63 -14.60 -2.78
N ASN A 774 4.90 -14.91 -4.06
CA ASN A 774 4.16 -14.39 -5.22
C ASN A 774 3.41 -15.44 -6.11
N ILE A 775 2.09 -15.64 -5.93
CA ILE A 775 1.19 -16.45 -6.82
C ILE A 775 -0.09 -15.62 -7.13
N ASN A 776 -0.69 -15.40 -8.31
CA ASN A 776 -0.55 -15.76 -9.74
C ASN A 776 -1.36 -16.94 -10.34
N ASN A 777 -2.15 -16.60 -11.39
CA ASN A 777 -2.77 -17.47 -12.40
C ASN A 777 -2.70 -16.83 -13.82
N GLN A 778 -2.69 -17.65 -14.87
CA GLN A 778 -3.37 -17.35 -16.15
C GLN A 778 -4.41 -18.44 -16.43
N GLU A 779 -5.55 -18.07 -17.00
CA GLU A 779 -6.51 -18.99 -17.61
C GLU A 779 -6.15 -19.20 -19.10
N GLU A 780 -6.46 -20.36 -19.69
CA GLU A 780 -7.60 -20.48 -20.65
C GLU A 780 -7.66 -21.82 -21.42
N THR A 781 -8.89 -22.29 -21.68
CA THR A 781 -9.32 -23.10 -22.85
C THR A 781 -8.82 -24.56 -23.00
N THR A 782 -9.54 -25.51 -23.63
CA THR A 782 -10.95 -25.59 -24.13
C THR A 782 -11.38 -27.03 -24.42
N LYS A 783 -12.71 -27.28 -24.37
CA LYS A 783 -13.47 -28.39 -25.02
C LYS A 783 -13.21 -29.82 -24.47
N ALA A 784 -14.04 -30.83 -24.71
CA ALA A 784 -15.51 -30.98 -24.82
C ALA A 784 -15.82 -32.45 -25.16
N LEU A 785 -16.86 -33.08 -24.61
CA LEU A 785 -17.85 -33.94 -25.32
C LEU A 785 -18.88 -34.58 -24.35
N HIS A 786 -19.97 -35.07 -24.95
CA HIS A 786 -21.23 -35.61 -24.44
C HIS A 786 -21.22 -36.63 -23.27
N GLY A 787 -22.36 -36.63 -22.54
CA GLY A 787 -22.83 -37.69 -21.64
C GLY A 787 -24.17 -37.28 -21.01
N GLU A 788 -25.29 -37.79 -21.51
CA GLU A 788 -26.64 -37.51 -20.97
C GLU A 788 -26.97 -38.55 -19.88
N ASP A 789 -27.36 -38.12 -18.67
CA ASP A 789 -28.67 -38.48 -18.09
C ASP A 789 -28.98 -37.87 -16.69
N SER A 790 -30.27 -37.89 -16.33
CA SER A 790 -30.83 -37.90 -14.95
C SER A 790 -30.65 -36.73 -13.96
N LEU A 791 -31.71 -35.91 -13.89
CA LEU A 791 -32.40 -35.39 -12.69
C LEU A 791 -31.65 -34.59 -11.59
N SER A 792 -31.97 -33.28 -11.56
CA SER A 792 -32.31 -32.47 -10.37
C SER A 792 -31.55 -32.67 -9.04
N LYS A 793 -30.67 -31.71 -8.73
CA LYS A 793 -30.35 -31.31 -7.34
C LYS A 793 -30.54 -29.80 -7.18
N HIS A 794 -30.90 -29.36 -5.98
CA HIS A 794 -31.06 -27.95 -5.63
C HIS A 794 -29.70 -27.20 -5.71
N PRO A 795 -29.69 -25.86 -5.89
CA PRO A 795 -28.48 -25.07 -5.73
C PRO A 795 -28.03 -25.13 -4.26
N VAL A 796 -27.00 -25.94 -4.02
CA VAL A 796 -26.33 -26.09 -2.72
C VAL A 796 -25.81 -24.72 -2.26
N SER A 797 -25.90 -24.42 -0.96
CA SER A 797 -25.38 -23.16 -0.45
C SER A 797 -23.85 -23.14 -0.44
N ALA A 798 -23.27 -21.97 -0.65
CA ALA A 798 -21.82 -21.76 -0.56
C ALA A 798 -21.24 -21.99 0.86
N HIS A 799 -22.07 -22.34 1.85
CA HIS A 799 -21.65 -22.82 3.16
C HIS A 799 -21.52 -24.35 3.17
N GLU A 800 -22.51 -25.06 2.64
CA GLU A 800 -22.48 -26.53 2.51
C GLU A 800 -21.33 -27.00 1.62
N GLU A 801 -21.04 -26.30 0.51
CA GLU A 801 -19.85 -26.58 -0.32
C GLU A 801 -18.53 -26.39 0.46
N ALA A 802 -18.47 -25.41 1.37
CA ALA A 802 -17.28 -25.14 2.17
C ALA A 802 -17.10 -26.18 3.29
N THR A 803 -18.18 -26.54 4.01
CA THR A 803 -18.17 -27.63 4.99
C THR A 803 -17.77 -28.95 4.33
N THR A 804 -18.39 -29.31 3.19
CA THR A 804 -18.06 -30.56 2.47
C THR A 804 -16.58 -30.63 2.07
N ARG A 805 -15.99 -29.52 1.60
CA ARG A 805 -14.55 -29.47 1.29
C ARG A 805 -13.68 -29.52 2.55
N TYR A 806 -14.06 -28.85 3.64
CA TYR A 806 -13.33 -28.94 4.92
C TYR A 806 -13.33 -30.39 5.45
N ASN A 807 -14.47 -31.09 5.38
CA ASN A 807 -14.61 -32.49 5.79
C ASN A 807 -13.69 -33.41 4.96
N SER A 808 -13.64 -33.20 3.64
CA SER A 808 -12.74 -33.93 2.73
C SER A 808 -11.26 -33.71 3.07
N ILE A 809 -10.87 -32.47 3.37
CA ILE A 809 -9.50 -32.14 3.81
C ILE A 809 -9.20 -32.81 5.17
N LEU A 810 -10.08 -32.67 6.16
CA LEU A 810 -9.92 -33.24 7.51
C LEU A 810 -9.73 -34.76 7.47
N ASP A 811 -10.57 -35.46 6.71
CA ASP A 811 -10.44 -36.90 6.48
C ASP A 811 -9.09 -37.27 5.85
N MET A 812 -8.64 -36.54 4.82
CA MET A 812 -7.34 -36.84 4.18
C MET A 812 -6.16 -36.53 5.07
N VAL A 813 -6.24 -35.49 5.92
CA VAL A 813 -5.21 -35.19 6.92
C VAL A 813 -5.13 -36.31 7.95
N LEU A 814 -6.27 -36.75 8.50
CA LEU A 814 -6.31 -37.84 9.48
C LEU A 814 -5.83 -39.16 8.87
N LYS A 815 -6.24 -39.51 7.64
CA LYS A 815 -5.72 -40.67 6.90
C LYS A 815 -4.21 -40.59 6.66
N ALA A 816 -3.66 -39.40 6.34
CA ALA A 816 -2.22 -39.23 6.16
C ALA A 816 -1.44 -39.38 7.48
N LEU A 817 -1.93 -38.80 8.57
CA LEU A 817 -1.33 -38.88 9.91
C LEU A 817 -1.41 -40.32 10.47
N CYS A 818 -2.51 -41.04 10.25
CA CYS A 818 -2.66 -42.44 10.65
C CYS A 818 -1.78 -43.44 9.88
N ASN A 819 -1.05 -43.01 8.85
CA ASN A 819 -0.02 -43.86 8.21
C ASN A 819 1.39 -43.66 8.79
N LEU A 820 1.57 -42.72 9.74
CA LEU A 820 2.86 -42.47 10.41
C LEU A 820 3.07 -43.47 11.56
N LYS A 821 4.11 -44.31 11.43
CA LYS A 821 4.51 -45.28 12.46
C LYS A 821 4.81 -44.57 13.77
N VAL A 822 5.62 -43.52 13.72
CA VAL A 822 6.22 -42.87 14.88
C VAL A 822 5.14 -42.21 15.74
N LEU A 823 4.08 -41.68 15.10
CA LEU A 823 2.89 -41.19 15.80
C LEU A 823 2.20 -42.32 16.58
N LYS A 824 1.98 -43.46 15.94
CA LYS A 824 1.34 -44.63 16.57
C LYS A 824 2.19 -45.19 17.71
N GLU A 825 3.50 -45.31 17.50
CA GLU A 825 4.47 -45.81 18.48
C GLU A 825 4.54 -44.89 19.70
N ASP A 826 4.63 -43.57 19.53
CA ASP A 826 4.60 -42.63 20.65
C ASP A 826 3.30 -42.75 21.45
N LEU A 827 2.15 -42.80 20.77
CA LEU A 827 0.85 -42.97 21.43
C LEU A 827 0.73 -44.33 22.16
N VAL A 828 1.30 -45.42 21.62
CA VAL A 828 1.36 -46.73 22.29
C VAL A 828 2.19 -46.65 23.58
N HIS A 829 3.40 -46.09 23.51
CA HIS A 829 4.29 -45.95 24.68
C HIS A 829 3.70 -45.01 25.75
N ASN A 830 2.83 -44.08 25.34
CA ASN A 830 2.27 -43.03 26.18
C ASN A 830 0.80 -43.25 26.56
N ARG A 831 0.28 -44.48 26.46
CA ARG A 831 -1.12 -44.87 26.80
C ARG A 831 -1.59 -44.54 28.24
N GLN A 832 -0.70 -44.23 29.18
CA GLN A 832 -1.05 -43.95 30.59
C GLN A 832 -1.27 -42.45 30.87
N PRO A 833 -2.29 -42.11 31.67
CA PRO A 833 -3.60 -41.89 31.10
C PRO A 833 -3.85 -40.42 30.78
N PHE A 834 -4.55 -40.18 29.66
CA PHE A 834 -5.17 -38.90 29.39
C PHE A 834 -6.16 -38.58 30.51
N SER A 835 -5.88 -37.54 31.30
CA SER A 835 -6.78 -37.11 32.37
C SER A 835 -8.04 -36.50 31.74
N ASP A 836 -9.22 -36.91 32.23
CA ASP A 836 -10.52 -36.56 31.62
C ASP A 836 -10.78 -35.03 31.54
N ASN A 837 -9.99 -34.22 32.24
CA ASN A 837 -10.14 -32.77 32.32
C ASN A 837 -9.22 -31.98 31.36
N GLN A 838 -8.37 -32.63 30.56
CA GLN A 838 -7.40 -31.92 29.68
C GLN A 838 -7.43 -32.35 28.21
N VAL A 839 -8.13 -33.43 27.86
CA VAL A 839 -8.22 -33.93 26.48
C VAL A 839 -9.69 -33.98 26.05
N PRO A 840 -10.08 -33.29 24.95
CA PRO A 840 -11.39 -33.47 24.33
C PRO A 840 -11.67 -34.95 24.07
N CYS A 841 -12.82 -35.46 24.53
CA CYS A 841 -13.12 -36.89 24.50
C CYS A 841 -12.93 -37.51 23.11
N VAL A 842 -13.39 -36.84 22.05
CA VAL A 842 -13.28 -37.36 20.67
C VAL A 842 -11.82 -37.52 20.22
N LEU A 843 -10.88 -36.67 20.67
CA LEU A 843 -9.45 -36.89 20.40
C LEU A 843 -8.95 -38.16 21.09
N ARG A 844 -9.22 -38.32 22.38
CA ARG A 844 -8.83 -39.52 23.16
C ARG A 844 -9.40 -40.78 22.52
N ASP A 845 -10.65 -40.73 22.07
CA ASP A 845 -11.38 -41.88 21.54
C ASP A 845 -10.91 -42.22 20.12
N PHE A 846 -10.66 -41.21 19.25
CA PHE A 846 -10.01 -41.39 17.94
C PHE A 846 -8.61 -42.00 18.06
N PHE A 847 -7.78 -41.45 18.93
CA PHE A 847 -6.43 -41.98 19.13
C PHE A 847 -6.46 -43.38 19.74
N SER A 848 -7.38 -43.65 20.66
CA SER A 848 -7.55 -44.99 21.24
C SER A 848 -7.98 -46.02 20.20
N ALA A 849 -8.84 -45.64 19.23
CA ALA A 849 -9.20 -46.45 18.06
C ALA A 849 -7.99 -46.69 17.14
N PHE A 850 -7.25 -45.64 16.77
CA PHE A 850 -6.05 -45.73 15.93
C PHE A 850 -4.98 -46.66 16.54
N VAL A 851 -4.71 -46.47 17.83
CA VAL A 851 -3.69 -47.17 18.62
C VAL A 851 -4.11 -48.60 19.00
N SER A 852 -5.37 -48.95 18.77
CA SER A 852 -5.91 -50.32 18.94
C SER A 852 -6.37 -50.96 17.62
N GLU A 853 -6.01 -50.36 16.48
CA GLU A 853 -6.31 -50.84 15.12
C GLU A 853 -7.81 -50.97 14.77
N GLN A 854 -8.69 -50.26 15.50
CA GLN A 854 -10.14 -50.33 15.33
C GLN A 854 -10.69 -49.43 14.21
N ILE A 855 -9.83 -48.68 13.52
CA ILE A 855 -10.20 -47.77 12.42
C ILE A 855 -10.58 -48.51 11.12
N GLU A 856 -10.52 -49.85 11.09
CA GLU A 856 -10.95 -50.65 9.93
C GLU A 856 -12.48 -50.70 9.71
N ASP A 857 -13.31 -50.29 10.69
CA ASP A 857 -14.75 -50.14 10.49
C ASP A 857 -15.13 -48.73 10.00
N GLU A 858 -15.70 -48.67 8.80
CA GLU A 858 -16.02 -47.43 8.08
C GLU A 858 -17.07 -46.57 8.81
N GLY A 859 -18.04 -47.21 9.47
CA GLY A 859 -19.06 -46.53 10.27
C GLY A 859 -18.49 -45.93 11.56
N PHE A 860 -17.66 -46.68 12.29
CA PHE A 860 -16.98 -46.21 13.49
C PHE A 860 -15.99 -45.07 13.17
N TYR A 861 -15.22 -45.19 12.08
CA TYR A 861 -14.35 -44.11 11.61
C TYR A 861 -15.15 -42.86 11.22
N SER A 862 -16.25 -42.99 10.49
CA SER A 862 -17.14 -41.86 10.15
C SER A 862 -17.71 -41.17 11.39
N ASN A 863 -18.10 -41.94 12.42
CA ASN A 863 -18.57 -41.37 13.69
C ASN A 863 -17.46 -40.57 14.39
N LEU A 864 -16.25 -41.12 14.50
CA LEU A 864 -15.10 -40.43 15.09
C LEU A 864 -14.73 -39.14 14.32
N LEU A 865 -14.72 -39.21 12.99
CA LEU A 865 -14.49 -38.07 12.10
C LEU A 865 -15.54 -36.96 12.32
N SER A 866 -16.82 -37.32 12.44
CA SER A 866 -17.90 -36.35 12.64
C SER A 866 -17.82 -35.62 14.00
N GLY A 867 -17.41 -36.32 15.07
CA GLY A 867 -17.18 -35.71 16.38
C GLY A 867 -15.93 -34.81 16.40
N LEU A 868 -14.88 -35.19 15.66
CA LEU A 868 -13.68 -34.38 15.48
C LEU A 868 -13.99 -33.09 14.70
N LEU A 869 -14.79 -33.20 13.63
CA LEU A 869 -15.30 -32.04 12.90
C LEU A 869 -16.04 -31.07 13.83
N ALA A 870 -17.06 -31.55 14.55
CA ALA A 870 -17.83 -30.71 15.46
C ALA A 870 -16.95 -30.04 16.54
N SER A 871 -15.93 -30.73 17.02
CA SER A 871 -14.98 -30.19 18.00
C SER A 871 -14.03 -29.12 17.41
N LEU A 872 -13.69 -29.21 16.12
CA LEU A 872 -12.83 -28.26 15.42
C LEU A 872 -13.62 -27.03 14.92
N GLU A 873 -14.88 -27.21 14.51
CA GLU A 873 -15.77 -26.11 14.08
C GLU A 873 -16.05 -25.09 15.21
N GLU A 874 -15.97 -25.49 16.49
CA GLU A 874 -16.07 -24.57 17.63
C GLU A 874 -14.82 -23.70 17.84
N VAL A 875 -13.64 -24.15 17.37
CA VAL A 875 -12.33 -23.55 17.72
C VAL A 875 -11.68 -22.84 16.53
N HIS A 876 -11.75 -23.42 15.33
CA HIS A 876 -11.05 -22.95 14.14
C HIS A 876 -12.01 -22.51 13.03
N SER A 877 -11.65 -21.46 12.31
CA SER A 877 -12.38 -21.04 11.12
C SER A 877 -12.24 -22.11 10.03
N MET A 878 -13.34 -22.72 9.57
CA MET A 878 -13.34 -23.63 8.43
C MET A 878 -12.55 -23.03 7.26
N SER A 879 -11.46 -23.69 6.87
CA SER A 879 -10.55 -23.22 5.83
C SER A 879 -10.35 -24.26 4.73
N ASN A 880 -10.27 -23.77 3.49
CA ASN A 880 -10.09 -24.60 2.30
C ASN A 880 -8.60 -24.73 1.92
N ASP A 881 -7.71 -24.70 2.91
CA ASP A 881 -6.26 -24.87 2.77
C ASP A 881 -5.83 -26.02 3.69
N ALA A 882 -5.27 -27.09 3.12
CA ALA A 882 -4.89 -28.28 3.89
C ALA A 882 -3.83 -27.99 4.95
N ALA A 883 -2.97 -26.98 4.75
CA ALA A 883 -1.93 -26.64 5.71
C ALA A 883 -2.53 -25.95 6.95
N GLU A 884 -3.57 -25.13 6.76
CA GLU A 884 -4.34 -24.56 7.87
C GLU A 884 -5.13 -25.65 8.64
N VAL A 885 -5.61 -26.71 7.98
CA VAL A 885 -6.24 -27.85 8.67
C VAL A 885 -5.23 -28.71 9.43
N VAL A 886 -4.04 -28.97 8.88
CA VAL A 886 -2.94 -29.62 9.63
C VAL A 886 -2.56 -28.79 10.85
N ILE A 887 -2.43 -27.46 10.71
CA ILE A 887 -2.14 -26.56 11.82
C ILE A 887 -3.26 -26.61 12.88
N ALA A 888 -4.53 -26.57 12.48
CA ALA A 888 -5.65 -26.65 13.41
C ALA A 888 -5.65 -27.96 14.22
N ILE A 889 -5.40 -29.10 13.57
CA ILE A 889 -5.29 -30.41 14.23
C ILE A 889 -4.10 -30.43 15.20
N LEU A 890 -2.92 -29.96 14.78
CA LEU A 890 -1.74 -29.90 15.66
C LEU A 890 -1.94 -28.91 16.82
N GLU A 891 -2.60 -27.77 16.64
CA GLU A 891 -2.96 -26.86 17.72
C GLU A 891 -3.94 -27.50 18.71
N PHE A 892 -4.95 -28.22 18.21
CA PHE A 892 -5.90 -28.98 19.02
C PHE A 892 -5.21 -30.14 19.79
N TRP A 893 -4.13 -30.70 19.24
CA TRP A 893 -3.26 -31.67 19.93
C TRP A 893 -2.29 -31.01 20.93
N GLN A 894 -2.00 -29.70 20.86
CA GLN A 894 -1.16 -29.03 21.87
C GLN A 894 -1.82 -28.97 23.25
N CYS A 895 -3.15 -29.10 23.35
CA CYS A 895 -3.89 -29.20 24.61
C CYS A 895 -3.37 -30.32 25.53
N TRP A 896 -2.70 -31.33 24.97
CA TRP A 896 -2.13 -32.50 25.66
C TRP A 896 -0.86 -32.20 26.48
N LYS A 897 -0.57 -30.93 26.81
CA LYS A 897 0.63 -30.55 27.58
C LYS A 897 0.44 -30.78 29.08
N SER A 898 0.98 -31.87 29.59
CA SER A 898 1.12 -32.07 31.04
C SER A 898 2.23 -31.18 31.65
N PRO A 899 2.19 -30.83 32.94
CA PRO A 899 3.28 -30.09 33.59
C PRO A 899 4.64 -30.81 33.56
N GLN A 900 4.66 -32.14 33.45
CA GLN A 900 5.85 -32.98 33.50
C GLN A 900 6.40 -33.38 32.12
N ARG A 901 5.68 -33.07 31.02
CA ARG A 901 6.01 -33.59 29.69
C ARG A 901 5.58 -32.65 28.57
N GLU A 902 6.46 -32.48 27.60
CA GLU A 902 6.16 -31.78 26.36
C GLU A 902 5.01 -32.44 25.59
N SER A 903 4.20 -31.63 24.92
CA SER A 903 3.07 -32.12 24.13
C SER A 903 3.56 -33.05 23.01
N LEU A 904 2.67 -33.95 22.57
CA LEU A 904 2.94 -34.85 21.44
C LEU A 904 3.41 -34.08 20.20
N VAL A 905 2.84 -32.90 19.95
CA VAL A 905 3.20 -32.02 18.84
C VAL A 905 4.62 -31.48 18.97
N THR A 906 5.01 -31.01 20.16
CA THR A 906 6.39 -30.58 20.42
C THR A 906 7.39 -31.70 20.18
N ARG A 907 7.10 -32.91 20.68
CA ARG A 907 8.04 -34.04 20.61
C ARG A 907 8.12 -34.72 19.25
N LEU A 908 7.11 -34.59 18.40
CA LEU A 908 7.03 -35.29 17.10
C LEU A 908 7.14 -34.39 15.87
N PHE A 909 6.53 -33.20 15.88
CA PHE A 909 6.37 -32.34 14.69
C PHE A 909 7.09 -30.99 14.77
N THR A 910 7.38 -30.48 15.98
CA THR A 910 7.91 -29.12 16.12
C THR A 910 9.39 -29.03 15.73
N LEU A 911 9.65 -28.25 14.70
CA LEU A 911 10.98 -27.82 14.29
C LEU A 911 11.34 -26.51 15.01
N GLU A 912 12.28 -26.60 15.95
CA GLU A 912 12.91 -25.45 16.62
C GLU A 912 14.08 -24.92 15.78
N GLU A 913 13.82 -23.87 15.01
CA GLU A 913 14.76 -23.31 14.03
C GLU A 913 15.32 -21.96 14.49
N TYR A 914 16.63 -21.77 14.30
CA TYR A 914 17.28 -20.48 14.45
C TYR A 914 17.84 -20.00 13.11
N GLU A 915 17.49 -18.77 12.76
CA GLU A 915 18.11 -18.03 11.67
C GLU A 915 19.45 -17.46 12.13
N ARG A 916 20.49 -17.64 11.30
CA ARG A 916 21.86 -17.21 11.56
C ARG A 916 22.40 -16.52 10.33
N MET A 917 22.92 -15.30 10.48
CA MET A 917 23.52 -14.53 9.39
C MET A 917 24.88 -14.01 9.83
N LYS A 918 25.89 -14.11 8.95
CA LYS A 918 27.22 -13.53 9.15
C LYS A 918 27.47 -12.48 8.07
N CYS A 919 27.57 -11.22 8.48
CA CYS A 919 27.73 -10.14 7.52
C CYS A 919 29.06 -10.27 6.76
N SER A 920 29.00 -10.39 5.44
CA SER A 920 30.19 -10.51 4.59
C SER A 920 31.04 -9.23 4.54
N LYS A 921 30.47 -8.07 4.91
CA LYS A 921 31.14 -6.76 4.98
C LYS A 921 31.71 -6.47 6.39
N CYS A 922 30.87 -6.34 7.42
CA CYS A 922 31.33 -6.00 8.78
C CYS A 922 31.57 -7.19 9.73
N ARG A 923 31.47 -8.44 9.25
CA ARG A 923 31.69 -9.70 10.00
C ARG A 923 30.78 -9.99 11.19
N LYS A 924 29.88 -9.07 11.57
CA LYS A 924 28.90 -9.25 12.64
C LYS A 924 27.99 -10.46 12.41
N MET A 925 27.60 -11.07 13.53
CA MET A 925 26.69 -12.22 13.61
C MET A 925 25.59 -11.88 14.64
N PRO A 926 24.52 -11.18 14.25
CA PRO A 926 23.39 -10.92 15.14
C PRO A 926 22.68 -12.23 15.50
N ASN A 927 22.32 -12.39 16.78
CA ASN A 927 21.48 -13.48 17.25
C ASN A 927 20.01 -13.14 17.02
N TYR A 928 19.41 -13.76 16.00
CA TYR A 928 17.96 -13.79 15.85
C TYR A 928 17.33 -14.80 16.83
N PRO A 929 16.08 -14.57 17.27
CA PRO A 929 15.37 -15.48 18.17
C PRO A 929 15.10 -16.85 17.52
N GLU A 930 14.82 -17.83 18.37
CA GLU A 930 14.23 -19.11 17.97
C GLU A 930 12.85 -18.91 17.32
N GLN A 931 12.56 -19.68 16.28
CA GLN A 931 11.26 -19.79 15.66
C GLN A 931 10.82 -21.25 15.69
N ARG A 932 9.58 -21.49 16.14
CA ARG A 932 8.97 -22.82 16.16
C ARG A 932 8.00 -22.95 14.99
N SER A 933 8.16 -24.02 14.23
CA SER A 933 7.31 -24.36 13.08
C SER A 933 7.01 -25.87 13.08
N TYR A 934 6.15 -26.33 12.18
CA TYR A 934 5.84 -27.78 12.03
C TYR A 934 6.48 -28.41 10.78
N GLY A 935 7.32 -27.65 10.05
CA GLY A 935 7.85 -28.05 8.75
C GLY A 935 8.23 -26.86 7.85
N VAL A 936 8.66 -27.17 6.63
CA VAL A 936 9.16 -26.18 5.65
C VAL A 936 8.11 -25.92 4.56
N VAL A 937 7.85 -24.64 4.27
CA VAL A 937 6.96 -24.22 3.17
C VAL A 937 7.80 -23.89 1.93
N ILE A 938 7.46 -24.48 0.78
CA ILE A 938 8.27 -24.41 -0.46
C ILE A 938 7.34 -24.20 -1.66
N ALA A 939 7.75 -23.39 -2.64
CA ALA A 939 6.99 -23.21 -3.88
C ALA A 939 7.26 -24.36 -4.87
N ALA A 940 6.19 -24.94 -5.43
CA ALA A 940 6.23 -26.16 -6.23
C ALA A 940 6.86 -25.97 -7.63
N ASP A 941 6.85 -24.74 -8.12
CA ASP A 941 7.53 -24.28 -9.33
C ASP A 941 9.05 -24.26 -9.15
N SER A 942 9.52 -23.65 -8.06
CA SER A 942 10.93 -23.42 -7.74
C SER A 942 11.71 -24.74 -7.64
N ILE A 943 11.06 -25.80 -7.15
CA ILE A 943 11.63 -27.15 -7.10
C ILE A 943 11.92 -27.68 -8.51
N ARG A 944 10.95 -27.56 -9.43
CA ARG A 944 11.05 -28.02 -10.81
C ARG A 944 12.03 -27.17 -11.61
N ASP A 945 12.01 -25.86 -11.42
CA ASP A 945 12.80 -24.91 -12.20
C ASP A 945 14.29 -24.99 -11.80
N LEU A 946 14.61 -25.18 -10.51
CA LEU A 946 15.97 -25.50 -10.07
C LEU A 946 16.44 -26.88 -10.57
N LYS A 947 15.57 -27.89 -10.59
CA LYS A 947 15.89 -29.19 -11.22
C LYS A 947 16.18 -29.04 -12.71
N CYS A 948 15.44 -28.18 -13.41
CA CYS A 948 15.65 -27.88 -14.82
C CYS A 948 16.98 -27.14 -15.06
N ALA A 949 17.30 -26.14 -14.22
CA ALA A 949 18.50 -25.33 -14.35
C ALA A 949 19.80 -26.08 -14.00
N PHE A 950 19.78 -26.94 -12.97
CA PHE A 950 20.98 -27.66 -12.49
C PHE A 950 21.01 -29.16 -12.85
N GLY A 951 19.92 -29.72 -13.39
CA GLY A 951 19.81 -31.09 -13.88
C GLY A 951 19.91 -32.17 -12.80
N ASN A 952 21.14 -32.46 -12.38
CA ASN A 952 21.50 -33.57 -11.48
C ASN A 952 21.48 -33.18 -9.99
N ILE A 953 21.01 -31.98 -9.65
CA ILE A 953 20.82 -31.54 -8.26
C ILE A 953 19.83 -32.46 -7.53
N LYS A 954 20.13 -32.86 -6.27
CA LYS A 954 19.24 -33.69 -5.44
C LYS A 954 18.14 -32.84 -4.80
N PHE A 955 17.03 -33.46 -4.40
CA PHE A 955 15.91 -32.74 -3.79
C PHE A 955 16.31 -31.96 -2.51
N GLY A 956 17.14 -32.55 -1.64
CA GLY A 956 17.66 -31.85 -0.46
C GLY A 956 18.52 -30.61 -0.80
N ASP A 957 19.31 -30.67 -1.88
CA ASP A 957 20.12 -29.55 -2.34
C ASP A 957 19.25 -28.47 -3.04
N ILE A 958 18.17 -28.85 -3.72
CA ILE A 958 17.16 -27.91 -4.24
C ILE A 958 16.55 -27.10 -3.09
N ILE A 959 16.08 -27.78 -2.04
CA ILE A 959 15.47 -27.10 -0.88
C ILE A 959 16.48 -26.17 -0.21
N LYS A 960 17.73 -26.62 -0.06
CA LYS A 960 18.83 -25.78 0.43
C LYS A 960 19.00 -24.51 -0.41
N VAL A 961 18.97 -24.60 -1.75
CA VAL A 961 19.09 -23.44 -2.64
C VAL A 961 17.91 -22.49 -2.49
N ILE A 962 16.66 -22.99 -2.45
CA ILE A 962 15.46 -22.15 -2.22
C ILE A 962 15.59 -21.39 -0.89
N ARG A 963 15.96 -22.08 0.19
CA ARG A 963 16.16 -21.45 1.51
C ARG A 963 17.36 -20.49 1.55
N MET A 964 18.30 -20.58 0.61
CA MET A 964 19.39 -19.62 0.45
C MET A 964 19.01 -18.40 -0.40
N GLU A 965 17.78 -18.30 -0.93
CA GLU A 965 17.32 -17.06 -1.56
C GLU A 965 17.00 -15.97 -0.53
N ASP A 966 16.60 -16.38 0.69
CA ASP A 966 16.34 -15.51 1.82
C ASP A 966 17.61 -14.76 2.27
N LYS A 967 17.51 -13.43 2.25
CA LYS A 967 18.62 -12.51 2.52
C LYS A 967 18.22 -11.50 3.57
N MET A 968 18.88 -11.57 4.73
CA MET A 968 18.78 -10.54 5.74
C MET A 968 19.78 -9.41 5.46
N LEU A 969 19.31 -8.17 5.58
CA LEU A 969 20.20 -7.03 5.72
C LEU A 969 20.99 -7.19 7.02
N CYS A 970 22.26 -6.77 7.01
CA CYS A 970 22.91 -6.38 8.25
C CYS A 970 22.12 -5.21 8.89
N ASP A 971 22.12 -5.11 10.22
CA ASP A 971 21.19 -4.23 10.94
C ASP A 971 21.89 -3.01 11.55
N ILE A 972 21.70 -1.81 10.99
CA ILE A 972 22.35 -0.58 11.49
C ILE A 972 21.93 -0.21 12.91
N LYS A 973 20.74 -0.61 13.37
CA LYS A 973 20.30 -0.43 14.77
C LYS A 973 21.27 -1.11 15.75
N THR A 974 21.77 -2.30 15.44
CA THR A 974 22.88 -2.98 16.16
C THR A 974 24.28 -2.63 15.62
N ARG A 975 24.43 -1.46 14.99
CA ARG A 975 25.64 -0.95 14.29
C ARG A 975 26.13 -1.87 13.16
N GLY A 976 25.22 -2.30 12.30
CA GLY A 976 25.43 -3.02 11.04
C GLY A 976 26.07 -2.19 9.92
N CYS A 977 25.79 -2.51 8.66
CA CYS A 977 26.41 -1.87 7.48
C CYS A 977 25.73 -2.16 6.12
N GLY A 978 24.47 -2.61 6.13
CA GLY A 978 23.52 -2.51 5.01
C GLY A 978 23.62 -3.56 3.93
N LYS A 979 24.74 -4.28 3.87
CA LYS A 979 24.87 -5.37 2.91
C LYS A 979 23.89 -6.50 3.24
N ALA A 980 23.07 -6.89 2.27
CA ALA A 980 22.30 -8.12 2.29
C ALA A 980 23.22 -9.35 2.34
N ASN A 981 22.91 -10.34 3.18
CA ASN A 981 23.64 -11.59 3.27
C ASN A 981 22.65 -12.75 3.39
N PHE A 982 23.02 -13.91 2.83
CA PHE A 982 22.25 -15.14 2.94
C PHE A 982 22.02 -15.54 4.39
N VAL A 983 20.80 -15.99 4.69
CA VAL A 983 20.46 -16.66 5.94
C VAL A 983 21.02 -18.08 5.93
N ARG A 984 21.36 -18.59 7.11
CA ARG A 984 21.65 -20.00 7.40
C ARG A 984 20.66 -20.45 8.45
N HIS A 985 20.14 -21.65 8.29
CA HIS A 985 19.18 -22.25 9.22
C HIS A 985 19.89 -23.33 10.02
N THR A 986 19.73 -23.30 11.34
CA THR A 986 20.25 -24.28 12.30
C THR A 986 19.10 -24.72 13.19
N ILE A 987 18.99 -25.99 13.59
CA ILE A 987 17.91 -26.47 14.48
C ILE A 987 18.48 -27.01 15.80
N SER A 988 17.71 -26.90 16.89
CA SER A 988 18.10 -27.46 18.20
C SER A 988 18.02 -28.99 18.22
N SER A 989 17.04 -29.53 17.47
CA SER A 989 16.58 -30.91 17.52
C SER A 989 15.97 -31.30 16.18
N CYS A 990 16.04 -32.59 15.85
CA CYS A 990 15.41 -33.17 14.66
C CYS A 990 14.01 -33.68 15.03
N PRO A 991 12.91 -33.10 14.52
CA PRO A 991 11.57 -33.61 14.80
C PRO A 991 11.39 -34.98 14.13
N PRO A 992 10.99 -36.05 14.86
CA PRO A 992 10.82 -37.40 14.31
C PRO A 992 9.95 -37.48 13.05
N ILE A 993 8.99 -36.55 12.90
CA ILE A 993 8.19 -36.32 11.71
C ILE A 993 8.57 -34.95 11.11
N PHE A 994 9.11 -34.94 9.90
CA PHE A 994 9.48 -33.73 9.16
C PHE A 994 8.46 -33.44 8.05
N THR A 995 7.74 -32.32 8.16
CA THR A 995 6.72 -31.92 7.18
C THR A 995 7.30 -30.99 6.11
N ILE A 996 6.90 -31.19 4.85
CA ILE A 996 7.08 -30.22 3.77
C ILE A 996 5.70 -29.83 3.22
N VAL A 997 5.43 -28.53 3.13
CA VAL A 997 4.22 -27.98 2.50
C VAL A 997 4.60 -27.39 1.15
N LEU A 998 3.99 -27.88 0.07
CA LEU A 998 4.19 -27.37 -1.28
C LEU A 998 3.08 -26.38 -1.65
N LYS A 999 3.48 -25.13 -1.89
CA LYS A 999 2.59 -24.11 -2.45
C LYS A 999 2.65 -24.16 -3.97
N TRP A 1000 1.54 -24.60 -4.53
CA TRP A 1000 1.25 -24.59 -5.96
C TRP A 1000 0.72 -23.21 -6.38
N GLU A 1001 0.89 -22.86 -7.66
CA GLU A 1001 0.11 -21.82 -8.30
C GLU A 1001 -1.34 -22.35 -8.50
N LYS A 1002 -2.01 -21.94 -9.57
CA LYS A 1002 -3.23 -22.61 -10.04
C LYS A 1002 -3.19 -22.73 -11.55
N ASN A 1003 -3.83 -23.79 -12.04
CA ASN A 1003 -3.88 -24.19 -13.45
C ASN A 1003 -2.58 -24.86 -13.96
N GLU A 1004 -1.78 -25.48 -13.09
CA GLU A 1004 -0.64 -26.30 -13.52
C GLU A 1004 -1.09 -27.44 -14.43
N THR A 1005 -0.30 -27.65 -15.49
CA THR A 1005 -0.48 -28.79 -16.38
C THR A 1005 0.01 -30.08 -15.73
N GLU A 1006 -0.53 -31.21 -16.21
CA GLU A 1006 -0.01 -32.57 -16.02
C GLU A 1006 1.53 -32.64 -16.11
N LYS A 1007 2.14 -31.88 -17.03
CA LYS A 1007 3.60 -31.86 -17.24
C LYS A 1007 4.35 -31.13 -16.14
N GLU A 1008 3.79 -30.04 -15.62
CA GLU A 1008 4.39 -29.27 -14.51
C GLU A 1008 4.29 -30.04 -13.19
N ILE A 1009 3.13 -30.65 -12.93
CA ILE A 1009 2.91 -31.56 -11.79
C ILE A 1009 3.89 -32.74 -11.88
N SER A 1010 3.91 -33.44 -13.01
CA SER A 1010 4.87 -34.52 -13.27
C SER A 1010 6.33 -34.07 -13.19
N GLY A 1011 6.62 -32.81 -13.53
CA GLY A 1011 7.96 -32.22 -13.50
C GLY A 1011 8.44 -32.00 -12.07
N THR A 1012 7.59 -31.41 -11.22
CA THR A 1012 7.85 -31.21 -9.79
C THR A 1012 8.03 -32.56 -9.08
N LEU A 1013 7.14 -33.56 -9.29
CA LEU A 1013 7.33 -34.88 -8.65
C LEU A 1013 8.57 -35.65 -9.17
N LYS A 1014 9.08 -35.36 -10.37
CA LYS A 1014 10.38 -35.90 -10.87
C LYS A 1014 11.60 -35.18 -10.29
N ALA A 1015 11.42 -33.96 -9.78
CA ALA A 1015 12.45 -33.21 -9.10
C ALA A 1015 12.59 -33.61 -7.62
N MET A 1016 11.51 -34.15 -7.03
CA MET A 1016 11.43 -34.62 -5.65
C MET A 1016 11.95 -36.05 -5.47
N ASP A 1017 12.68 -36.25 -4.37
CA ASP A 1017 13.15 -37.55 -3.89
C ASP A 1017 12.34 -37.97 -2.66
N TRP A 1018 11.94 -39.25 -2.56
CA TRP A 1018 11.20 -39.80 -1.42
C TRP A 1018 12.10 -40.11 -0.20
N GLU A 1019 13.42 -40.02 -0.37
CA GLU A 1019 14.42 -39.99 0.71
C GLU A 1019 15.14 -38.63 0.68
N ILE A 1020 15.26 -37.97 1.83
CA ILE A 1020 15.88 -36.65 1.98
C ILE A 1020 16.86 -36.62 3.17
N ASP A 1021 18.02 -36.01 2.98
CA ASP A 1021 19.01 -35.78 4.04
C ASP A 1021 18.87 -34.35 4.58
N ILE A 1022 18.26 -34.20 5.77
CA ILE A 1022 18.02 -32.87 6.35
C ILE A 1022 19.32 -32.20 6.85
N SER A 1023 20.43 -32.93 6.96
CA SER A 1023 21.76 -32.35 7.22
C SER A 1023 22.26 -31.48 6.06
N LYS A 1024 21.61 -31.53 4.89
CA LYS A 1024 21.87 -30.61 3.77
C LYS A 1024 21.07 -29.31 3.90
N LEU A 1025 19.91 -29.34 4.56
CA LEU A 1025 19.04 -28.19 4.78
C LEU A 1025 19.53 -27.33 5.96
N TYR A 1026 19.95 -27.98 7.04
CA TYR A 1026 20.31 -27.32 8.31
C TYR A 1026 21.80 -27.45 8.66
N GLU A 1027 22.42 -26.34 9.05
CA GLU A 1027 23.76 -26.35 9.64
C GLU A 1027 23.71 -26.88 11.09
N GLY A 1028 24.74 -27.60 11.52
CA GLY A 1028 24.89 -28.13 12.89
C GLY A 1028 24.42 -29.58 13.10
N LEU A 1029 23.70 -30.18 12.15
CA LEU A 1029 23.29 -31.59 12.22
C LEU A 1029 24.42 -32.56 11.87
N GLU A 1030 24.31 -33.80 12.35
CA GLU A 1030 25.18 -34.91 11.93
C GLU A 1030 24.99 -35.20 10.42
N PRO A 1031 26.05 -35.51 9.66
CA PRO A 1031 25.92 -35.82 8.24
C PRO A 1031 25.09 -37.08 7.97
N ASN A 1032 24.21 -37.02 6.96
CA ASN A 1032 23.32 -38.11 6.55
C ASN A 1032 22.15 -38.37 7.53
N THR A 1033 21.63 -37.32 8.17
CA THR A 1033 20.34 -37.37 8.90
C THR A 1033 19.20 -37.56 7.90
N ASN A 1034 18.96 -38.81 7.52
CA ASN A 1034 18.02 -39.20 6.48
C ASN A 1034 16.57 -39.30 6.98
N TYR A 1035 15.64 -38.97 6.11
CA TYR A 1035 14.18 -39.00 6.32
C TYR A 1035 13.51 -39.64 5.11
N ARG A 1036 12.42 -40.39 5.34
CA ARG A 1036 11.66 -41.14 4.34
C ARG A 1036 10.22 -40.64 4.25
N LEU A 1037 9.73 -40.38 3.04
CA LEU A 1037 8.34 -39.98 2.82
C LEU A 1037 7.41 -41.17 3.09
N VAL A 1038 6.48 -41.00 4.03
CA VAL A 1038 5.53 -42.07 4.44
C VAL A 1038 4.11 -41.76 3.99
N SER A 1039 3.67 -40.49 4.06
CA SER A 1039 2.38 -40.07 3.53
C SER A 1039 2.43 -38.67 2.92
N MET A 1040 1.48 -38.39 2.03
CA MET A 1040 1.24 -37.07 1.45
C MET A 1040 -0.25 -36.84 1.21
N ILE A 1041 -0.62 -35.57 1.15
CA ILE A 1041 -1.98 -35.09 0.84
C ILE A 1041 -1.90 -34.33 -0.48
N GLY A 1042 -2.84 -34.55 -1.39
CA GLY A 1042 -2.90 -33.85 -2.67
C GLY A 1042 -4.29 -33.42 -3.09
N CYS A 1043 -4.34 -32.32 -3.83
CA CYS A 1043 -5.56 -31.66 -4.31
C CYS A 1043 -5.71 -31.86 -5.83
N GLY A 1044 -6.82 -32.46 -6.26
CA GLY A 1044 -7.17 -32.68 -7.68
C GLY A 1044 -7.87 -31.49 -8.34
N GLU A 1045 -8.21 -31.60 -9.63
CA GLU A 1045 -8.78 -30.49 -10.42
C GLU A 1045 -10.08 -29.91 -9.87
N GLU A 1046 -10.99 -30.76 -9.37
CA GLU A 1046 -12.27 -30.31 -8.81
C GLU A 1046 -12.14 -29.87 -7.33
N GLY A 1047 -10.91 -29.85 -6.78
CA GLY A 1047 -10.65 -29.64 -5.36
C GLY A 1047 -11.14 -30.80 -4.48
N GLU A 1048 -11.19 -32.01 -5.04
CA GLU A 1048 -11.18 -33.27 -4.30
C GLU A 1048 -9.81 -33.43 -3.65
N TYR A 1049 -9.79 -33.71 -2.35
CA TYR A 1049 -8.56 -34.06 -1.64
C TYR A 1049 -8.39 -35.57 -1.58
N ILE A 1050 -7.15 -36.04 -1.82
CA ILE A 1050 -6.76 -37.44 -1.65
C ILE A 1050 -5.53 -37.56 -0.74
N CYS A 1051 -5.43 -38.68 -0.05
CA CYS A 1051 -4.23 -39.11 0.67
C CYS A 1051 -3.49 -40.15 -0.18
N MET A 1052 -2.16 -40.13 -0.14
CA MET A 1052 -1.30 -41.19 -0.67
C MET A 1052 -0.30 -41.60 0.41
N ALA A 1053 -0.15 -42.91 0.64
CA ALA A 1053 0.69 -43.45 1.71
C ALA A 1053 1.53 -44.64 1.24
N TYR A 1054 2.67 -44.86 1.87
CA TYR A 1054 3.55 -45.99 1.58
C TYR A 1054 3.34 -47.13 2.58
N LYS A 1055 2.55 -48.14 2.18
CA LYS A 1055 2.08 -49.24 3.02
C LYS A 1055 2.43 -50.57 2.37
N LYS A 1056 2.99 -51.54 3.11
CA LYS A 1056 3.32 -52.90 2.60
C LYS A 1056 4.14 -52.88 1.29
N ASN A 1057 5.24 -52.10 1.30
CA ASN A 1057 6.20 -51.91 0.19
C ASN A 1057 5.61 -51.40 -1.14
N ARG A 1058 4.51 -50.63 -1.08
CA ARG A 1058 3.93 -49.94 -2.24
C ARG A 1058 3.24 -48.65 -1.81
N TRP A 1059 3.11 -47.72 -2.74
CA TRP A 1059 2.22 -46.57 -2.62
C TRP A 1059 0.77 -46.99 -2.87
N ILE A 1060 -0.11 -46.53 -1.99
CA ILE A 1060 -1.57 -46.60 -2.09
C ILE A 1060 -2.15 -45.18 -2.12
N SER A 1061 -3.36 -45.04 -2.65
CA SER A 1061 -4.17 -43.83 -2.59
C SER A 1061 -5.49 -44.12 -1.87
N LEU A 1062 -5.94 -43.14 -1.08
CA LEU A 1062 -7.19 -43.13 -0.32
C LEU A 1062 -7.99 -41.88 -0.73
N ARG A 1063 -9.32 -42.03 -0.80
CA ARG A 1063 -10.28 -40.96 -1.14
C ARG A 1063 -11.19 -40.66 0.05
N HIS A 1064 -11.99 -39.60 -0.07
CA HIS A 1064 -12.97 -39.22 0.95
C HIS A 1064 -14.05 -40.29 1.12
N GLU A 1065 -14.55 -40.44 2.37
CA GLU A 1065 -15.56 -41.39 2.85
C GLU A 1065 -15.21 -42.87 2.73
N ALA A 1066 -14.51 -43.30 1.67
CA ALA A 1066 -14.09 -44.69 1.47
C ALA A 1066 -12.78 -45.04 2.23
N LEU A 1067 -12.73 -46.24 2.81
CA LEU A 1067 -11.51 -46.91 3.30
C LEU A 1067 -10.79 -47.73 2.20
N ILE A 1068 -11.28 -47.69 0.95
CA ILE A 1068 -10.75 -48.48 -0.17
C ILE A 1068 -9.35 -47.98 -0.61
N GLU A 1069 -8.34 -48.84 -0.48
CA GLU A 1069 -6.96 -48.58 -0.92
C GLU A 1069 -6.79 -48.81 -2.44
N GLU A 1070 -6.56 -47.75 -3.23
CA GLU A 1070 -6.15 -47.88 -4.63
C GLU A 1070 -4.63 -48.08 -4.73
N VAL A 1071 -4.17 -49.20 -5.29
CA VAL A 1071 -2.73 -49.51 -5.38
C VAL A 1071 -2.06 -48.72 -6.52
N VAL A 1072 -1.25 -47.72 -6.16
CA VAL A 1072 -0.49 -46.89 -7.09
C VAL A 1072 0.85 -47.53 -7.50
N GLY A 1073 1.54 -48.21 -6.57
CA GLY A 1073 2.77 -48.98 -6.86
C GLY A 1073 4.07 -48.32 -6.42
N ILE A 1074 5.02 -48.08 -7.32
CA ILE A 1074 6.34 -47.48 -7.02
C ILE A 1074 6.34 -45.94 -7.22
N TRP A 1075 7.35 -45.21 -6.74
CA TRP A 1075 7.45 -43.74 -6.90
C TRP A 1075 7.24 -43.26 -8.35
N LYS A 1076 7.79 -43.96 -9.34
CA LYS A 1076 7.56 -43.65 -10.77
C LYS A 1076 6.09 -43.75 -11.19
N SER A 1077 5.30 -44.57 -10.50
CA SER A 1077 3.85 -44.67 -10.71
C SER A 1077 3.09 -43.55 -10.00
N VAL A 1078 3.56 -43.10 -8.82
CA VAL A 1078 3.02 -41.91 -8.12
C VAL A 1078 3.21 -40.65 -8.96
N VAL A 1079 4.43 -40.43 -9.47
CA VAL A 1079 4.74 -39.36 -10.43
C VAL A 1079 3.75 -39.32 -11.59
N ARG A 1080 3.45 -40.49 -12.17
CA ARG A 1080 2.52 -40.64 -13.30
C ARG A 1080 1.07 -40.41 -12.88
N PHE A 1081 0.62 -41.03 -11.78
CA PHE A 1081 -0.73 -40.92 -11.24
C PHE A 1081 -1.10 -39.46 -10.91
N CYS A 1082 -0.20 -38.72 -10.26
CA CYS A 1082 -0.40 -37.30 -9.96
C CYS A 1082 -0.45 -36.44 -11.23
N GLY A 1083 0.37 -36.75 -12.25
CA GLY A 1083 0.28 -36.10 -13.55
C GLY A 1083 -1.05 -36.38 -14.26
N GLU A 1084 -1.36 -37.65 -14.52
CA GLU A 1084 -2.53 -38.11 -15.28
C GLU A 1084 -3.86 -37.69 -14.63
N ARG A 1085 -3.94 -37.69 -13.29
CA ARG A 1085 -5.13 -37.22 -12.53
C ARG A 1085 -5.03 -35.77 -12.05
N ARG A 1086 -3.98 -35.04 -12.44
CA ARG A 1086 -3.71 -33.64 -12.07
C ARG A 1086 -3.81 -33.38 -10.55
N VAL A 1087 -3.40 -34.36 -9.74
CA VAL A 1087 -3.30 -34.23 -8.30
C VAL A 1087 -2.01 -33.50 -7.96
N ARG A 1088 -2.13 -32.40 -7.21
CA ARG A 1088 -1.02 -31.58 -6.73
C ARG A 1088 -0.76 -31.91 -5.26
N PRO A 1089 0.34 -32.60 -4.89
CA PRO A 1089 0.67 -32.88 -3.49
C PRO A 1089 0.95 -31.59 -2.73
N GLU A 1090 0.08 -31.20 -1.80
CA GLU A 1090 0.18 -29.95 -1.03
C GLU A 1090 0.96 -30.15 0.28
N ILE A 1091 0.93 -31.35 0.88
CA ILE A 1091 1.61 -31.65 2.15
C ILE A 1091 2.27 -33.02 2.08
N LEU A 1092 3.48 -33.13 2.64
CA LEU A 1092 4.31 -34.33 2.64
C LEU A 1092 4.88 -34.57 4.04
N PHE A 1093 4.61 -35.74 4.61
CA PHE A 1093 5.11 -36.16 5.93
C PHE A 1093 6.23 -37.20 5.76
N TYR A 1094 7.43 -36.85 6.22
CA TYR A 1094 8.58 -37.75 6.25
C TYR A 1094 8.84 -38.22 7.68
N GLU A 1095 9.20 -39.49 7.88
CA GLU A 1095 9.67 -40.02 9.17
C GLU A 1095 11.20 -40.19 9.17
N ALA A 1096 11.82 -40.02 10.33
CA ALA A 1096 13.27 -40.18 10.49
C ALA A 1096 13.72 -41.62 10.16
N ALA A 1097 14.64 -41.76 9.19
CA ALA A 1097 15.09 -43.06 8.68
C ALA A 1097 16.16 -43.70 9.59
N GLY A 1098 15.77 -44.00 10.83
CA GLY A 1098 16.62 -44.61 11.85
C GLY A 1098 15.89 -45.25 13.04
N LEU A 1099 14.56 -45.11 13.15
CA LEU A 1099 13.77 -45.68 14.25
C LEU A 1099 13.41 -47.17 14.07
N ASP A 1100 13.70 -47.76 12.91
CA ASP A 1100 13.62 -49.21 12.67
C ASP A 1100 14.88 -49.95 13.21
N GLN A 1101 15.20 -49.80 14.51
CA GLN A 1101 16.27 -50.55 15.23
C GLN A 1101 15.78 -51.11 16.57
#